data_AF-A0A2V9QB29-F1
#
_entry.id   AF-A0A2V9QB29-F1
#
_cell.length_a   1.000
_cell.length_b   1.000
_cell.length_c   1.000
_cell.angle_alpha   90.00
_cell.angle_beta   90.00
_cell.angle_gamma   90.00
#
_symmetry.space_group_name_H-M   'P 1'
#
loop_
_entity.id
_entity.type
_entity.pdbx_description
1 polymer ?
#
loop_
_entity_poly.entity_id
_entity_poly.type
_entity_poly.pdbx_seq_one_letter_code
_entity_poly.pdbx_strand_id
1 'polypeptide(L)'
;MYIRRMKRLLICLILLSATPLAVRAQQWSGIIDPSRAINWSNKGVSGGIPNITAQCVTSACAAVTTSGSASTLAQINAAIASAPNNTYVFLPAGVYSLGGALSITGRSNVVVRGAGPDQTFLVFTGSSACQVGGTDVCISDGSGFNPGSPQRTANWIAGYAKGATSITLDSVTNLAVNDILILDQCNDGLSGASCGAGTEADTGNIWVCSVSCSSEGDSNIRRPGRSQSQVVVVTSISGSGPFTVGITPGLYMPNWRASQTPGAWWNIAPTVSFIGIENMSLDYTNSGGLSGISVSGVRDFWVKNIRSVDANRAAIWTYGATRGTIRDSYFFGTQNAQWQSYGLETDLTSDLLVENNIWQALAAPMPAGESVSGVVYGYNFAVNDFYVSGGNTAWMQSQNYHHSSGISYHLYEGNIGAGFTADNIHGSSNFSTSFRNRFIGWEVGKTQQTNAYHVYNGNRYFNVIGNIFGQPGYHTVYTSAPASTTDSAPNGDLSIYVLGFSGNEGLNDAAHPNDPLVASTLLRWGNYDTVSGAARFLSSEVPSTAPGYPNAVPGNQGLPASFYLSIKPSWWGSMPWPAIGPDVTGGNMANLGGHVYLTPAANCYLNIMHGPADGTGGFLTFNANNCYGALAGSTPPAPPTNLTVVVH
;
A
#
# COMPACT_ATOMS: atom_id res chain seq x y z
N MET A 1 39.08 -5.30 53.22
CA MET A 1 38.41 -6.36 52.40
C MET A 1 36.98 -5.99 51.96
N TYR A 2 36.31 -5.04 52.62
CA TYR A 2 34.91 -4.65 52.33
C TYR A 2 34.71 -3.78 51.06
N ILE A 3 35.67 -2.94 50.69
CA ILE A 3 35.54 -1.97 49.57
C ILE A 3 35.59 -2.63 48.17
N ARG A 4 36.19 -3.82 48.05
CA ARG A 4 36.26 -4.56 46.76
C ARG A 4 34.95 -5.27 46.39
N ARG A 5 34.06 -5.58 47.35
CA ARG A 5 32.76 -6.22 47.08
C ARG A 5 31.70 -5.24 46.57
N MET A 6 31.71 -3.99 47.05
CA MET A 6 30.76 -2.95 46.58
C MET A 6 31.02 -2.50 45.14
N LYS A 7 32.29 -2.43 44.69
CA LYS A 7 32.60 -2.07 43.29
C LYS A 7 32.16 -3.14 42.27
N ARG A 8 32.13 -4.43 42.64
CA ARG A 8 31.63 -5.51 41.77
C ARG A 8 30.10 -5.56 41.70
N LEU A 9 29.42 -5.19 42.79
CA LEU A 9 27.95 -5.07 42.81
C LEU A 9 27.47 -3.87 41.99
N LEU A 10 28.17 -2.73 42.07
CA LEU A 10 27.82 -1.52 41.31
C LEU A 10 28.05 -1.69 39.80
N ILE A 11 29.10 -2.42 39.38
CA ILE A 11 29.36 -2.73 37.97
C ILE A 11 28.31 -3.72 37.41
N CYS A 12 27.81 -4.67 38.21
CA CYS A 12 26.70 -5.55 37.79
C CYS A 12 25.36 -4.79 37.68
N LEU A 13 25.08 -3.83 38.57
CA LEU A 13 23.87 -3.00 38.50
C LEU A 13 23.89 -1.98 37.35
N ILE A 14 25.06 -1.48 36.94
CA ILE A 14 25.20 -0.61 35.76
C ILE A 14 25.07 -1.42 34.45
N LEU A 15 25.49 -2.69 34.43
CA LEU A 15 25.28 -3.60 33.29
C LEU A 15 23.83 -4.11 33.18
N LEU A 16 23.07 -4.17 34.28
CA LEU A 16 21.63 -4.50 34.29
C LEU A 16 20.70 -3.31 34.00
N SER A 17 21.21 -2.07 34.05
CA SER A 17 20.49 -0.85 33.64
C SER A 17 20.82 -0.41 32.20
N ALA A 18 21.77 -1.09 31.56
CA ALA A 18 22.00 -1.05 30.12
C ALA A 18 21.43 -2.32 29.46
N THR A 19 20.16 -2.65 29.74
CA THR A 19 19.44 -3.54 28.82
C THR A 19 19.31 -2.78 27.49
N PRO A 20 19.88 -3.25 26.37
CA PRO A 20 19.41 -2.77 25.07
C PRO A 20 17.90 -2.96 25.09
N LEU A 21 17.14 -1.94 24.69
CA LEU A 21 15.73 -2.06 24.33
C LEU A 21 15.58 -3.42 23.66
N ALA A 22 14.85 -4.34 24.27
CA ALA A 22 14.66 -5.67 23.72
C ALA A 22 14.20 -5.47 22.28
N VAL A 23 15.09 -5.74 21.32
CA VAL A 23 14.76 -5.72 19.90
C VAL A 23 13.77 -6.85 19.76
N ARG A 24 12.47 -6.55 19.82
CA ARG A 24 11.44 -7.53 19.48
C ARG A 24 11.78 -7.97 18.07
N ALA A 25 12.15 -9.25 17.93
CA ALA A 25 12.34 -9.85 16.63
C ALA A 25 11.09 -9.56 15.78
N GLN A 26 11.30 -9.16 14.54
CA GLN A 26 10.20 -8.93 13.60
C GLN A 26 9.33 -10.20 13.52
N GLN A 27 8.02 -10.05 13.41
CA GLN A 27 7.10 -11.20 13.50
C GLN A 27 7.32 -12.24 12.40
N TRP A 28 7.86 -11.84 11.24
CA TRP A 28 8.24 -12.72 10.14
C TRP A 28 9.58 -13.46 10.36
N SER A 29 10.34 -13.12 11.40
CA SER A 29 11.66 -13.69 11.67
C SER A 29 11.58 -15.20 11.87
N GLY A 30 12.48 -15.95 11.23
CA GLY A 30 12.49 -17.42 11.23
C GLY A 30 11.56 -18.04 10.19
N ILE A 31 10.72 -17.25 9.51
CA ILE A 31 9.91 -17.67 8.36
C ILE A 31 10.49 -17.11 7.07
N ILE A 32 10.77 -15.80 7.05
CA ILE A 32 11.34 -15.08 5.90
C ILE A 32 12.78 -14.69 6.20
N ASP A 33 13.67 -14.90 5.24
CA ASP A 33 15.05 -14.44 5.32
C ASP A 33 15.10 -12.89 5.43
N PRO A 34 15.94 -12.32 6.30
CA PRO A 34 16.04 -10.86 6.45
C PRO A 34 16.38 -10.11 5.16
N SER A 35 16.98 -10.77 4.16
CA SER A 35 17.21 -10.18 2.84
C SER A 35 15.93 -10.02 2.01
N ARG A 36 14.85 -10.73 2.35
CA ARG A 36 13.55 -10.75 1.64
C ARG A 36 12.41 -10.03 2.35
N ALA A 37 12.61 -9.53 3.58
CA ALA A 37 11.60 -8.81 4.34
C ALA A 37 12.13 -7.45 4.86
N ILE A 38 11.20 -6.59 5.27
CA ILE A 38 11.48 -5.31 5.94
C ILE A 38 10.63 -5.21 7.21
N ASN A 39 10.81 -4.14 7.99
CA ASN A 39 9.87 -3.83 9.06
C ASN A 39 8.62 -3.12 8.49
N TRP A 40 7.47 -3.80 8.56
CA TRP A 40 6.17 -3.25 8.16
C TRP A 40 5.38 -2.61 9.32
N SER A 41 5.88 -2.63 10.55
CA SER A 41 5.13 -2.14 11.73
C SER A 41 4.94 -0.63 11.80
N ASN A 42 5.69 0.14 11.01
CA ASN A 42 5.75 1.60 11.09
C ASN A 42 5.22 2.30 9.84
N LYS A 43 4.33 1.63 9.11
CA LYS A 43 3.74 2.12 7.85
C LYS A 43 2.51 2.98 8.12
N GLY A 44 2.20 3.87 7.20
CA GLY A 44 1.18 4.89 7.38
C GLY A 44 1.67 6.09 8.18
N VAL A 45 0.72 6.89 8.67
CA VAL A 45 1.00 8.15 9.37
C VAL A 45 1.92 7.92 10.56
N SER A 46 2.99 8.73 10.67
CA SER A 46 3.93 8.61 11.78
C SER A 46 3.23 8.81 13.12
N GLY A 47 3.32 7.80 14.00
CA GLY A 47 2.62 7.80 15.30
C GLY A 47 1.13 7.45 15.22
N GLY A 48 0.62 7.09 14.04
CA GLY A 48 -0.80 6.83 13.78
C GLY A 48 -1.57 8.10 13.42
N ILE A 49 -2.81 7.94 12.92
CA ILE A 49 -3.69 9.06 12.58
C ILE A 49 -3.93 9.92 13.84
N PRO A 50 -3.59 11.23 13.82
CA PRO A 50 -3.75 12.09 14.98
C PRO A 50 -5.22 12.36 15.29
N ASN A 51 -5.57 12.41 16.57
CA ASN A 51 -6.92 12.78 17.01
C ASN A 51 -7.07 14.31 17.08
N ILE A 52 -7.37 14.94 15.94
CA ILE A 52 -7.61 16.40 15.86
C ILE A 52 -9.05 16.72 16.31
N THR A 53 -9.20 17.34 17.49
CA THR A 53 -10.50 17.63 18.12
C THR A 53 -10.91 19.09 18.07
N ALA A 54 -10.00 20.02 17.75
CA ALA A 54 -10.31 21.44 17.65
C ALA A 54 -10.90 21.78 16.28
N GLN A 55 -12.12 22.31 16.24
CA GLN A 55 -12.72 22.84 15.01
C GLN A 55 -12.05 24.18 14.66
N CYS A 56 -11.87 24.44 13.38
CA CYS A 56 -11.47 25.76 12.89
C CYS A 56 -12.58 26.79 13.18
N VAL A 57 -12.21 27.92 13.80
CA VAL A 57 -13.14 28.99 14.23
C VAL A 57 -12.86 30.34 13.56
N THR A 58 -12.10 30.37 12.46
CA THR A 58 -11.92 31.60 11.68
C THR A 58 -13.25 32.06 11.10
N SER A 59 -13.34 33.32 10.67
CA SER A 59 -14.53 33.85 10.01
C SER A 59 -14.95 33.04 8.78
N ALA A 60 -13.99 32.54 7.99
CA ALA A 60 -14.26 31.69 6.83
C ALA A 60 -14.81 30.31 7.25
N CYS A 61 -14.23 29.68 8.28
CA CYS A 61 -14.74 28.41 8.82
C CYS A 61 -16.14 28.55 9.44
N ALA A 62 -16.39 29.65 10.16
CA ALA A 62 -17.70 29.97 10.70
C ALA A 62 -18.74 30.19 9.59
N ALA A 63 -18.35 30.83 8.48
CA ALA A 63 -19.22 31.03 7.32
C ALA A 63 -19.64 29.69 6.68
N VAL A 64 -18.71 28.75 6.52
CA VAL A 64 -19.01 27.39 6.01
C VAL A 64 -19.94 26.64 6.97
N THR A 65 -19.66 26.68 8.27
CA THR A 65 -20.48 26.01 9.28
C THR A 65 -21.90 26.59 9.32
N THR A 66 -22.03 27.90 9.20
CA THR A 66 -23.34 28.60 9.23
C THR A 66 -24.13 28.36 7.95
N SER A 67 -23.47 28.37 6.79
CA SER A 67 -24.14 28.20 5.49
C SER A 67 -24.49 26.73 5.21
N GLY A 68 -23.85 25.77 5.89
CA GLY A 68 -24.06 24.34 5.66
C GLY A 68 -23.85 23.98 4.19
N SER A 69 -24.74 23.17 3.62
CA SER A 69 -24.69 22.75 2.22
C SER A 69 -24.91 23.87 1.19
N ALA A 70 -25.30 25.09 1.61
CA ALA A 70 -25.32 26.25 0.74
C ALA A 70 -23.92 26.87 0.54
N SER A 71 -22.89 26.37 1.24
CA SER A 71 -21.52 26.83 1.07
C SER A 71 -21.02 26.56 -0.35
N THR A 72 -20.50 27.60 -0.99
CA THR A 72 -19.80 27.50 -2.27
C THR A 72 -18.42 26.88 -2.10
N LEU A 73 -17.88 26.29 -3.19
CA LEU A 73 -16.51 25.78 -3.21
C LEU A 73 -15.47 26.83 -2.78
N ALA A 74 -15.64 28.09 -3.22
CA ALA A 74 -14.74 29.19 -2.85
C ALA A 74 -14.74 29.45 -1.33
N GLN A 75 -15.89 29.37 -0.67
CA GLN A 75 -15.98 29.51 0.78
C GLN A 75 -15.30 28.35 1.50
N ILE A 76 -15.46 27.11 1.00
CA ILE A 76 -14.80 25.92 1.55
C ILE A 76 -13.28 26.03 1.42
N ASN A 77 -12.77 26.35 0.23
CA ASN A 77 -11.33 26.52 0.00
C ASN A 77 -10.75 27.69 0.81
N ALA A 78 -11.50 28.79 0.99
CA ALA A 78 -11.10 29.89 1.88
C ALA A 78 -11.04 29.46 3.35
N ALA A 79 -11.98 28.62 3.81
CA ALA A 79 -11.94 28.06 5.15
C ALA A 79 -10.70 27.20 5.36
N ILE A 80 -10.39 26.30 4.42
CA ILE A 80 -9.17 25.45 4.43
C ILE A 80 -7.90 26.30 4.47
N ALA A 81 -7.80 27.31 3.61
CA ALA A 81 -6.64 28.20 3.56
C ALA A 81 -6.45 28.98 4.87
N SER A 82 -7.54 29.37 5.53
CA SER A 82 -7.51 30.11 6.80
C SER A 82 -7.30 29.24 8.05
N ALA A 83 -7.48 27.91 7.93
CA ALA A 83 -7.53 27.03 9.08
C ALA A 83 -6.21 27.03 9.87
N PRO A 84 -6.23 27.32 11.19
CA PRO A 84 -5.06 27.19 12.03
C PRO A 84 -4.55 25.75 12.05
N ASN A 85 -3.24 25.57 12.26
CA ASN A 85 -2.64 24.24 12.39
C ASN A 85 -3.31 23.47 13.55
N ASN A 86 -3.43 22.16 13.40
CA ASN A 86 -4.08 21.24 14.33
C ASN A 86 -5.57 21.54 14.54
N THR A 87 -6.25 22.01 13.49
CA THR A 87 -7.71 22.17 13.48
C THR A 87 -8.33 21.42 12.31
N TYR A 88 -9.64 21.16 12.40
CA TYR A 88 -10.42 20.64 11.28
C TYR A 88 -11.41 21.67 10.77
N VAL A 89 -11.52 21.78 9.44
CA VAL A 89 -12.64 22.47 8.76
C VAL A 89 -13.83 21.52 8.75
N PHE A 90 -14.90 21.92 9.40
CA PHE A 90 -16.11 21.13 9.50
C PHE A 90 -17.08 21.44 8.36
N LEU A 91 -17.54 20.41 7.67
CA LEU A 91 -18.62 20.47 6.70
C LEU A 91 -19.86 19.81 7.32
N PRO A 92 -20.88 20.59 7.71
CA PRO A 92 -22.12 20.03 8.26
C PRO A 92 -22.79 18.99 7.34
N ALA A 93 -23.79 18.28 7.88
CA ALA A 93 -24.61 17.39 7.08
C ALA A 93 -25.31 18.15 5.94
N GLY A 94 -25.40 17.51 4.77
CA GLY A 94 -26.02 18.06 3.58
C GLY A 94 -25.29 17.69 2.29
N VAL A 95 -25.85 18.14 1.17
CA VAL A 95 -25.37 17.84 -0.18
C VAL A 95 -24.75 19.09 -0.80
N TYR A 96 -23.45 19.06 -1.04
CA TYR A 96 -22.67 20.17 -1.59
C TYR A 96 -22.38 19.91 -3.06
N SER A 97 -22.80 20.82 -3.94
CA SER A 97 -22.49 20.75 -5.38
C SER A 97 -21.23 21.55 -5.67
N LEU A 98 -20.16 20.88 -6.10
CA LEU A 98 -18.83 21.49 -6.29
C LEU A 98 -18.46 21.47 -7.77
N GLY A 99 -18.26 22.64 -8.37
CA GLY A 99 -17.88 22.80 -9.78
C GLY A 99 -16.37 22.79 -10.05
N GLY A 100 -15.56 22.37 -9.08
CA GLY A 100 -14.10 22.37 -9.13
C GLY A 100 -13.50 21.66 -7.92
N ALA A 101 -12.17 21.68 -7.80
CA ALA A 101 -11.49 20.91 -6.76
C ALA A 101 -11.56 21.54 -5.37
N LEU A 102 -11.78 20.70 -4.35
CA LEU A 102 -11.47 21.01 -2.96
C LEU A 102 -9.95 20.96 -2.78
N SER A 103 -9.33 22.05 -2.34
CA SER A 103 -7.87 22.24 -2.40
C SER A 103 -7.23 22.39 -1.02
N ILE A 104 -6.33 21.48 -0.67
CA ILE A 104 -5.45 21.54 0.51
C ILE A 104 -4.01 21.62 0.00
N THR A 105 -3.60 22.83 -0.36
CA THR A 105 -2.34 23.08 -1.08
C THR A 105 -1.39 23.94 -0.26
N GLY A 106 -0.15 23.49 -0.05
CA GLY A 106 0.85 24.23 0.71
C GLY A 106 0.51 24.36 2.21
N ARG A 107 -0.35 23.47 2.73
CA ARG A 107 -0.83 23.49 4.12
C ARG A 107 -0.50 22.18 4.84
N SER A 108 -0.04 22.30 6.08
CA SER A 108 0.20 21.17 6.98
C SER A 108 -0.73 21.25 8.19
N ASN A 109 -1.00 20.11 8.83
CA ASN A 109 -1.78 20.00 10.07
C ASN A 109 -3.24 20.49 9.92
N VAL A 110 -3.89 20.16 8.81
CA VAL A 110 -5.27 20.56 8.52
C VAL A 110 -6.08 19.32 8.13
N VAL A 111 -7.28 19.22 8.68
CA VAL A 111 -8.23 18.15 8.35
C VAL A 111 -9.49 18.78 7.75
N VAL A 112 -10.06 18.15 6.73
CA VAL A 112 -11.42 18.44 6.27
C VAL A 112 -12.32 17.29 6.68
N ARG A 113 -13.37 17.62 7.44
CA ARG A 113 -14.19 16.62 8.12
C ARG A 113 -15.68 16.88 7.91
N GLY A 114 -16.40 15.86 7.45
CA GLY A 114 -17.86 15.88 7.40
C GLY A 114 -18.52 15.34 8.69
N ALA A 115 -19.85 15.30 8.70
CA ALA A 115 -20.65 14.74 9.78
C ALA A 115 -20.75 13.19 9.73
N GLY A 116 -20.33 12.58 8.62
CA GLY A 116 -20.41 11.15 8.35
C GLY A 116 -20.60 10.90 6.84
N PRO A 117 -20.09 9.79 6.29
CA PRO A 117 -20.30 9.42 4.89
C PRO A 117 -21.77 9.13 4.50
N ASP A 118 -22.65 9.00 5.48
CA ASP A 118 -24.11 8.91 5.35
C ASP A 118 -24.83 10.26 5.57
N GLN A 119 -24.10 11.35 5.82
CA GLN A 119 -24.67 12.65 6.20
C GLN A 119 -24.12 13.83 5.39
N THR A 120 -22.82 13.86 5.09
CA THR A 120 -22.17 14.92 4.31
C THR A 120 -21.77 14.36 2.95
N PHE A 121 -22.35 14.92 1.88
CA PHE A 121 -22.13 14.48 0.50
C PHE A 121 -21.51 15.61 -0.31
N LEU A 122 -20.31 15.40 -0.83
CA LEU A 122 -19.68 16.28 -1.81
C LEU A 122 -19.90 15.68 -3.19
N VAL A 123 -20.77 16.33 -3.98
CA VAL A 123 -21.09 15.93 -5.36
C VAL A 123 -20.31 16.83 -6.29
N PHE A 124 -19.34 16.26 -6.98
CA PHE A 124 -18.50 16.98 -7.91
C PHE A 124 -19.11 16.99 -9.31
N THR A 125 -19.09 18.18 -9.91
CA THR A 125 -19.56 18.46 -11.29
C THR A 125 -18.42 19.06 -12.14
N GLY A 126 -17.24 19.19 -11.55
CA GLY A 126 -16.03 19.69 -12.19
C GLY A 126 -14.81 19.44 -11.31
N SER A 127 -13.66 19.34 -11.96
CA SER A 127 -12.35 19.09 -11.35
C SER A 127 -11.41 20.27 -11.56
N SER A 128 -10.24 20.27 -10.91
CA SER A 128 -9.15 21.22 -11.19
C SER A 128 -7.81 20.52 -11.24
N ALA A 129 -6.82 21.14 -11.90
CA ALA A 129 -5.48 20.55 -12.00
C ALA A 129 -4.84 20.38 -10.61
N CYS A 130 -4.25 19.21 -10.35
CA CYS A 130 -3.54 18.92 -9.11
C CYS A 130 -2.28 18.09 -9.35
N GLN A 131 -1.27 18.76 -9.91
CA GLN A 131 0.02 18.18 -10.30
C GLN A 131 -0.10 17.09 -11.38
N VAL A 132 -0.74 15.97 -11.05
CA VAL A 132 -1.02 14.84 -11.94
C VAL A 132 -2.48 14.91 -12.41
N GLY A 133 -2.70 15.61 -13.53
CA GLY A 133 -4.01 15.71 -14.16
C GLY A 133 -5.07 16.49 -13.37
N GLY A 134 -6.33 16.36 -13.79
CA GLY A 134 -7.49 16.93 -13.11
C GLY A 134 -7.96 16.05 -11.95
N THR A 135 -8.31 16.65 -10.81
CA THR A 135 -8.85 15.94 -9.63
C THR A 135 -9.97 16.72 -8.95
N ASP A 136 -10.76 16.02 -8.15
CA ASP A 136 -11.87 16.55 -7.36
C ASP A 136 -11.41 17.01 -5.95
N VAL A 137 -10.43 16.32 -5.37
CA VAL A 137 -9.78 16.72 -4.11
C VAL A 137 -8.27 16.77 -4.30
N CYS A 138 -7.70 17.96 -4.20
CA CYS A 138 -6.26 18.17 -4.37
C CYS A 138 -5.54 18.32 -3.03
N ILE A 139 -4.64 17.39 -2.71
CA ILE A 139 -3.71 17.48 -1.59
C ILE A 139 -2.29 17.62 -2.15
N SER A 140 -1.65 18.76 -1.94
CA SER A 140 -0.29 18.96 -2.45
C SER A 140 0.55 19.96 -1.67
N ASP A 141 1.88 19.90 -1.87
CA ASP A 141 2.81 20.95 -1.40
C ASP A 141 2.67 22.28 -2.16
N GLY A 142 2.01 22.27 -3.31
CA GLY A 142 1.70 23.44 -4.13
C GLY A 142 2.80 23.89 -5.09
N SER A 143 3.85 23.09 -5.29
CA SER A 143 5.07 23.61 -5.94
C SER A 143 5.37 23.08 -7.34
N GLY A 144 4.47 22.35 -7.98
CA GLY A 144 4.77 21.83 -9.31
C GLY A 144 5.59 20.53 -9.26
N PHE A 145 5.22 19.55 -8.42
CA PHE A 145 5.98 18.31 -8.23
C PHE A 145 6.19 17.57 -9.58
N ASN A 146 7.43 17.62 -10.09
CA ASN A 146 7.80 17.12 -11.42
C ASN A 146 8.96 16.10 -11.33
N PRO A 147 8.68 14.82 -11.08
CA PRO A 147 9.71 13.80 -10.92
C PRO A 147 10.41 13.41 -12.22
N GLY A 148 9.84 13.71 -13.39
CA GLY A 148 10.50 13.45 -14.68
C GLY A 148 11.69 14.39 -14.93
N SER A 149 11.71 15.56 -14.28
CA SER A 149 12.79 16.55 -14.36
C SER A 149 12.89 17.36 -13.05
N PRO A 150 13.36 16.72 -11.96
CA PRO A 150 13.44 17.38 -10.66
C PRO A 150 14.51 18.47 -10.69
N GLN A 151 14.21 19.61 -10.07
CA GLN A 151 15.08 20.79 -10.10
C GLN A 151 16.23 20.73 -9.07
N ARG A 152 16.06 19.96 -7.98
CA ARG A 152 17.08 19.78 -6.95
C ARG A 152 17.50 18.32 -6.91
N THR A 153 18.76 18.07 -7.28
CA THR A 153 19.34 16.73 -7.35
C THR A 153 20.71 16.70 -6.68
N ALA A 154 21.09 15.54 -6.17
CA ALA A 154 22.43 15.25 -5.67
C ALA A 154 22.87 13.85 -6.15
N ASN A 155 24.18 13.64 -6.26
CA ASN A 155 24.72 12.30 -6.37
C ASN A 155 24.69 11.64 -5.00
N TRP A 156 24.15 10.42 -4.95
CA TRP A 156 24.20 9.60 -3.76
C TRP A 156 25.45 8.70 -3.86
N ILE A 157 26.44 8.97 -3.00
CA ILE A 157 27.81 8.45 -3.19
C ILE A 157 28.23 7.35 -2.20
N ALA A 158 27.54 7.21 -1.06
CA ALA A 158 27.79 6.13 -0.11
C ALA A 158 26.56 5.82 0.80
N GLY A 159 26.61 4.68 1.51
CA GLY A 159 25.55 4.26 2.44
C GLY A 159 24.47 3.39 1.80
N TYR A 160 24.84 2.52 0.84
CA TYR A 160 23.90 1.73 0.03
C TYR A 160 23.32 0.48 0.71
N ALA A 161 23.80 0.10 1.88
CA ALA A 161 23.42 -1.17 2.49
C ALA A 161 21.93 -1.21 2.83
N LYS A 162 21.26 -2.35 2.62
CA LYS A 162 19.90 -2.57 3.11
C LYS A 162 19.82 -2.25 4.60
N GLY A 163 18.80 -1.49 4.98
CA GLY A 163 18.58 -1.03 6.35
C GLY A 163 19.41 0.19 6.76
N ALA A 164 20.30 0.72 5.90
CA ALA A 164 21.05 1.92 6.22
C ALA A 164 20.08 3.11 6.45
N THR A 165 20.27 3.80 7.57
CA THR A 165 19.54 5.02 7.95
C THR A 165 20.42 6.27 7.82
N SER A 166 21.61 6.14 7.22
CA SER A 166 22.58 7.20 7.00
C SER A 166 23.21 7.01 5.64
N ILE A 167 23.06 8.01 4.77
CA ILE A 167 23.60 8.04 3.41
C ILE A 167 24.54 9.23 3.24
N THR A 168 25.33 9.23 2.17
CA THR A 168 26.22 10.33 1.84
C THR A 168 25.84 10.96 0.51
N LEU A 169 25.55 12.27 0.51
CA LEU A 169 25.23 13.06 -0.68
C LEU A 169 26.34 14.07 -0.96
N ASP A 170 26.57 14.39 -2.23
CA ASP A 170 27.52 15.46 -2.62
C ASP A 170 26.94 16.88 -2.45
N SER A 171 25.61 17.01 -2.40
CA SER A 171 24.89 18.25 -2.20
C SER A 171 23.66 18.05 -1.31
N VAL A 172 23.36 19.07 -0.50
CA VAL A 172 22.15 19.19 0.33
C VAL A 172 21.52 20.58 0.17
N THR A 173 21.77 21.24 -0.97
CA THR A 173 21.34 22.62 -1.21
C THR A 173 19.84 22.79 -1.01
N ASN A 174 19.46 23.55 0.02
CA ASN A 174 18.06 23.76 0.41
C ASN A 174 17.29 22.48 0.76
N LEU A 175 17.99 21.42 1.18
CA LEU A 175 17.39 20.25 1.83
C LEU A 175 17.32 20.52 3.33
N ALA A 176 16.17 20.24 3.95
CA ALA A 176 15.98 20.39 5.39
C ALA A 176 15.60 19.06 6.06
N VAL A 177 15.83 18.99 7.38
CA VAL A 177 15.23 17.94 8.21
C VAL A 177 13.72 18.04 8.10
N ASN A 178 13.07 16.89 7.96
CA ASN A 178 11.65 16.69 7.63
C ASN A 178 11.25 16.79 6.16
N ASP A 179 12.16 17.13 5.24
CA ASP A 179 11.81 17.02 3.83
C ASP A 179 11.70 15.56 3.39
N ILE A 180 10.81 15.32 2.43
CA ILE A 180 10.85 14.13 1.59
C ILE A 180 12.11 14.19 0.72
N LEU A 181 12.83 13.07 0.67
CA LEU A 181 13.95 12.81 -0.21
C LEU A 181 13.64 11.56 -1.03
N ILE A 182 13.77 11.65 -2.34
CA ILE A 182 13.58 10.52 -3.24
C ILE A 182 14.95 9.98 -3.62
N LEU A 183 15.16 8.70 -3.37
CA LEU A 183 16.37 7.97 -3.73
C LEU A 183 16.07 7.09 -4.93
N ASP A 184 16.93 7.09 -5.94
CA ASP A 184 16.79 6.24 -7.11
C ASP A 184 18.15 5.79 -7.67
N GLN A 185 18.14 4.86 -8.63
CA GLN A 185 19.31 4.45 -9.40
C GLN A 185 18.86 4.00 -10.79
N CYS A 186 19.78 3.89 -11.74
CA CYS A 186 19.44 3.42 -13.09
C CYS A 186 18.92 1.97 -13.08
N ASN A 187 18.04 1.63 -14.03
CA ASN A 187 17.59 0.25 -14.26
C ASN A 187 18.78 -0.65 -14.60
N ASP A 188 18.69 -1.93 -14.25
CA ASP A 188 19.83 -2.85 -14.33
C ASP A 188 20.35 -2.94 -15.78
N GLY A 189 21.64 -2.67 -15.99
CA GLY A 189 22.28 -2.59 -17.31
C GLY A 189 22.45 -1.17 -17.85
N LEU A 190 21.73 -0.19 -17.30
CA LEU A 190 21.88 1.23 -17.62
C LEU A 190 22.84 1.95 -16.66
N SER A 191 23.45 3.04 -17.12
CA SER A 191 24.37 3.87 -16.33
C SER A 191 24.50 5.31 -16.84
N GLY A 192 25.22 6.15 -16.11
CA GLY A 192 25.44 7.56 -16.42
C GLY A 192 24.36 8.47 -15.86
N ALA A 193 24.63 9.78 -15.83
CA ALA A 193 23.75 10.76 -15.17
C ALA A 193 22.28 10.68 -15.64
N SER A 194 22.09 10.51 -16.96
CA SER A 194 20.78 10.35 -17.59
C SER A 194 20.29 8.89 -17.74
N CYS A 195 21.04 7.91 -17.23
CA CYS A 195 20.80 6.48 -17.47
C CYS A 195 20.76 6.10 -18.96
N GLY A 196 21.38 6.89 -19.85
CA GLY A 196 21.36 6.66 -21.30
C GLY A 196 22.46 5.74 -21.82
N ALA A 197 23.40 5.30 -20.98
CA ALA A 197 24.48 4.41 -21.41
C ALA A 197 24.18 2.95 -21.07
N GLY A 198 24.27 2.07 -22.07
CA GLY A 198 23.96 0.65 -21.95
C GLY A 198 22.55 0.29 -22.41
N THR A 199 22.12 -0.93 -22.12
CA THR A 199 20.75 -1.42 -22.34
C THR A 199 20.31 -2.18 -21.10
N GLU A 200 19.01 -2.18 -20.81
CA GLU A 200 18.49 -2.99 -19.70
C GLU A 200 18.83 -4.47 -19.91
N ALA A 201 19.37 -5.11 -18.88
CA ALA A 201 19.84 -6.48 -18.93
C ALA A 201 19.51 -7.23 -17.65
N ASP A 202 18.97 -8.44 -17.82
CA ASP A 202 18.66 -9.32 -16.70
C ASP A 202 19.94 -9.79 -16.01
N THR A 203 19.98 -9.64 -14.69
CA THR A 203 21.11 -10.02 -13.84
C THR A 203 21.08 -11.49 -13.42
N GLY A 204 20.03 -12.23 -13.78
CA GLY A 204 19.72 -13.56 -13.24
C GLY A 204 19.35 -13.55 -11.75
N ASN A 205 19.18 -12.36 -11.16
CA ASN A 205 18.75 -12.16 -9.79
C ASN A 205 17.62 -11.12 -9.73
N ILE A 206 17.72 -10.11 -8.84
CA ILE A 206 16.85 -8.92 -8.89
C ILE A 206 17.05 -8.28 -10.26
N TRP A 207 15.96 -8.07 -10.96
CA TRP A 207 15.96 -7.36 -12.22
C TRP A 207 15.00 -6.19 -12.13
N VAL A 208 15.54 -4.99 -12.21
CA VAL A 208 14.80 -3.73 -12.33
C VAL A 208 14.80 -3.33 -13.79
N CYS A 209 13.63 -3.40 -14.42
CA CYS A 209 13.45 -3.12 -15.83
C CYS A 209 12.08 -2.49 -16.08
N SER A 210 12.00 -1.57 -17.05
CA SER A 210 10.76 -0.95 -17.52
C SER A 210 10.56 -0.99 -19.03
N VAL A 211 11.56 -1.45 -19.80
CA VAL A 211 11.49 -1.42 -21.27
C VAL A 211 11.66 -2.81 -21.86
N SER A 212 12.77 -3.50 -21.63
CA SER A 212 13.07 -4.77 -22.35
C SER A 212 12.29 -5.99 -21.85
N CYS A 213 11.68 -5.88 -20.67
CA CYS A 213 10.83 -6.87 -20.01
C CYS A 213 9.34 -6.54 -20.15
N SER A 214 9.01 -5.44 -20.82
CA SER A 214 7.75 -4.74 -20.68
C SER A 214 6.95 -4.77 -21.98
N SER A 215 5.66 -5.13 -21.91
CA SER A 215 4.83 -5.18 -23.11
C SER A 215 4.42 -3.80 -23.65
N GLU A 216 4.34 -2.78 -22.78
CA GLU A 216 3.97 -1.41 -23.16
C GLU A 216 5.07 -0.38 -22.90
N GLY A 217 6.22 -0.84 -22.41
CA GLY A 217 7.33 0.02 -22.05
C GLY A 217 7.12 0.77 -20.73
N ASP A 218 7.86 1.86 -20.59
CA ASP A 218 7.97 2.64 -19.37
C ASP A 218 6.74 3.55 -19.15
N SER A 219 6.26 3.65 -17.90
CA SER A 219 5.06 4.47 -17.61
C SER A 219 5.30 6.00 -17.62
N ASN A 220 6.57 6.43 -17.76
CA ASN A 220 7.04 7.82 -17.87
C ASN A 220 6.71 8.73 -16.67
N ILE A 221 6.53 8.17 -15.48
CA ILE A 221 6.13 8.92 -14.27
C ILE A 221 7.28 9.29 -13.33
N ARG A 222 8.52 8.91 -13.65
CA ARG A 222 9.72 9.30 -12.87
C ARG A 222 10.87 9.69 -13.79
N ARG A 223 12.05 9.96 -13.22
CA ARG A 223 13.26 10.18 -14.02
C ARG A 223 13.47 9.00 -14.97
N PRO A 224 13.72 9.24 -16.28
CA PRO A 224 13.86 8.16 -17.26
C PRO A 224 14.90 7.10 -16.87
N GLY A 225 14.54 5.83 -17.03
CA GLY A 225 15.43 4.69 -16.78
C GLY A 225 15.79 4.48 -15.30
N ARG A 226 14.99 4.98 -14.35
CA ARG A 226 15.22 4.89 -12.89
C ARG A 226 14.02 4.35 -12.12
N SER A 227 13.55 3.16 -12.50
CA SER A 227 12.39 2.48 -11.89
C SER A 227 12.55 2.21 -10.41
N GLN A 228 13.73 1.80 -9.95
CA GLN A 228 13.92 1.56 -8.54
C GLN A 228 14.03 2.89 -7.81
N SER A 229 13.02 3.20 -7.00
CA SER A 229 13.04 4.36 -6.13
C SER A 229 12.51 4.05 -4.72
N GLN A 230 12.92 4.87 -3.76
CA GLN A 230 12.38 4.85 -2.40
C GLN A 230 12.19 6.30 -1.92
N VAL A 231 10.99 6.61 -1.44
CA VAL A 231 10.67 7.88 -0.81
C VAL A 231 11.00 7.77 0.67
N VAL A 232 11.90 8.62 1.16
CA VAL A 232 12.33 8.66 2.57
C VAL A 232 12.18 10.06 3.15
N VAL A 233 12.27 10.17 4.46
CA VAL A 233 12.23 11.44 5.20
C VAL A 233 13.60 11.74 5.80
N VAL A 234 14.09 12.97 5.63
CA VAL A 234 15.38 13.41 6.20
C VAL A 234 15.27 13.61 7.71
N THR A 235 16.14 12.94 8.48
CA THR A 235 16.19 13.05 9.96
C THR A 235 17.32 13.93 10.48
N SER A 236 18.41 14.05 9.71
CA SER A 236 19.58 14.85 10.09
C SER A 236 20.41 15.19 8.86
N ILE A 237 21.10 16.33 8.89
CA ILE A 237 22.08 16.73 7.87
C ILE A 237 23.32 17.20 8.62
N SER A 238 24.49 16.67 8.27
CA SER A 238 25.77 17.07 8.90
C SER A 238 26.95 16.99 7.93
N GLY A 239 28.05 17.65 8.31
CA GLY A 239 29.26 17.76 7.49
C GLY A 239 29.32 19.03 6.65
N SER A 240 30.46 19.24 5.99
CA SER A 240 30.75 20.41 5.13
C SER A 240 30.93 20.02 3.65
N GLY A 241 30.50 18.82 3.26
CA GLY A 241 30.68 18.25 1.92
C GLY A 241 31.84 17.25 1.85
N PRO A 242 31.61 15.99 1.41
CA PRO A 242 30.29 15.38 1.21
C PRO A 242 29.49 15.32 2.53
N PHE A 243 28.17 15.33 2.42
CA PHE A 243 27.25 15.46 3.55
C PHE A 243 26.74 14.10 4.01
N THR A 244 26.67 13.91 5.32
CA THR A 244 25.98 12.76 5.91
C THR A 244 24.52 13.14 6.15
N VAL A 245 23.61 12.40 5.51
CA VAL A 245 22.16 12.61 5.62
C VAL A 245 21.54 11.41 6.30
N GLY A 246 20.86 11.65 7.41
CA GLY A 246 20.04 10.64 8.09
C GLY A 246 18.69 10.51 7.40
N ILE A 247 18.20 9.29 7.24
CA ILE A 247 16.95 8.98 6.56
C ILE A 247 16.09 8.02 7.38
N THR A 248 14.77 8.14 7.21
CA THR A 248 13.79 7.20 7.73
C THR A 248 12.65 6.98 6.72
N PRO A 249 12.26 5.73 6.44
CA PRO A 249 12.85 4.46 6.89
C PRO A 249 14.27 4.25 6.34
N GLY A 250 14.95 3.21 6.80
CA GLY A 250 16.19 2.75 6.17
C GLY A 250 15.92 2.11 4.80
N LEU A 251 16.97 1.93 4.01
CA LEU A 251 16.86 1.40 2.63
C LEU A 251 16.26 -0.01 2.59
N TYR A 252 15.35 -0.26 1.65
CA TYR A 252 14.68 -1.57 1.51
C TYR A 252 15.39 -2.51 0.57
N MET A 253 15.67 -2.06 -0.64
CA MET A 253 16.28 -2.89 -1.66
C MET A 253 17.76 -3.19 -1.33
N PRO A 254 18.23 -4.43 -1.52
CA PRO A 254 19.61 -4.84 -1.20
C PRO A 254 20.61 -4.64 -2.35
N ASN A 255 20.15 -4.14 -3.50
CA ASN A 255 20.93 -4.01 -4.75
C ASN A 255 21.34 -2.56 -5.07
N TRP A 256 21.20 -1.62 -4.12
CA TRP A 256 21.75 -0.28 -4.26
C TRP A 256 23.27 -0.37 -4.39
N ARG A 257 23.85 0.25 -5.43
CA ARG A 257 25.29 0.14 -5.70
C ARG A 257 25.83 1.30 -6.51
N ALA A 258 27.07 1.71 -6.24
CA ALA A 258 27.73 2.82 -6.93
C ALA A 258 27.78 2.64 -8.46
N SER A 259 27.92 1.40 -8.95
CA SER A 259 27.94 1.11 -10.39
C SER A 259 26.62 1.38 -11.11
N GLN A 260 25.53 1.63 -10.37
CA GLN A 260 24.19 1.84 -10.91
C GLN A 260 23.77 3.31 -10.94
N THR A 261 24.73 4.23 -10.81
CA THR A 261 24.52 5.69 -10.77
C THR A 261 23.41 6.13 -9.79
N PRO A 262 23.52 5.82 -8.49
CA PRO A 262 22.53 6.23 -7.49
C PRO A 262 22.41 7.75 -7.41
N GLY A 263 21.18 8.23 -7.30
CA GLY A 263 20.86 9.65 -7.20
C GLY A 263 19.88 9.91 -6.08
N ALA A 264 19.84 11.18 -5.66
CA ALA A 264 18.84 11.69 -4.75
C ALA A 264 18.26 12.99 -5.31
N TRP A 265 16.99 13.26 -5.02
CA TRP A 265 16.34 14.50 -5.41
C TRP A 265 15.17 14.84 -4.48
N TRP A 266 14.81 16.12 -4.44
CA TRP A 266 13.74 16.65 -3.59
C TRP A 266 13.07 17.84 -4.25
N ASN A 267 11.90 18.21 -3.74
CA ASN A 267 11.13 19.30 -4.33
C ASN A 267 11.66 20.69 -3.92
N ILE A 268 11.21 21.73 -4.62
CA ILE A 268 11.58 23.11 -4.33
C ILE A 268 10.84 23.69 -3.12
N ALA A 269 9.59 23.29 -2.90
CA ALA A 269 8.85 23.67 -1.72
C ALA A 269 9.18 22.77 -0.54
N PRO A 270 9.06 23.31 0.69
CA PRO A 270 9.08 22.49 1.89
C PRO A 270 7.99 21.42 1.83
N THR A 271 8.30 20.25 2.36
CA THR A 271 7.32 19.16 2.44
C THR A 271 6.14 19.55 3.35
N VAL A 272 4.91 19.29 2.89
CA VAL A 272 3.70 19.41 3.72
C VAL A 272 3.32 18.08 4.36
N SER A 273 2.67 18.15 5.53
CA SER A 273 2.36 16.95 6.31
C SER A 273 1.15 17.07 7.22
N PHE A 274 0.66 15.94 7.72
CA PHE A 274 -0.48 15.84 8.63
C PHE A 274 -1.77 16.40 8.03
N ILE A 275 -2.18 15.87 6.88
CA ILE A 275 -3.36 16.29 6.13
C ILE A 275 -4.40 15.17 6.12
N GLY A 276 -5.64 15.48 6.49
CA GLY A 276 -6.72 14.48 6.62
C GLY A 276 -7.98 14.80 5.82
N ILE A 277 -8.57 13.78 5.18
CA ILE A 277 -9.94 13.79 4.65
C ILE A 277 -10.77 12.76 5.42
N GLU A 278 -11.85 13.19 6.06
CA GLU A 278 -12.61 12.34 6.97
C GLU A 278 -14.13 12.49 6.89
N ASN A 279 -14.85 11.39 7.15
CA ASN A 279 -16.27 11.39 7.52
C ASN A 279 -17.21 12.01 6.47
N MET A 280 -17.06 11.68 5.19
CA MET A 280 -17.90 12.23 4.12
C MET A 280 -18.03 11.29 2.92
N SER A 281 -19.07 11.47 2.12
CA SER A 281 -19.20 10.85 0.80
C SER A 281 -18.64 11.81 -0.26
N LEU A 282 -17.85 11.27 -1.17
CA LEU A 282 -17.31 11.93 -2.34
C LEU A 282 -17.89 11.23 -3.58
N ASP A 283 -18.62 11.97 -4.39
CA ASP A 283 -19.29 11.46 -5.59
C ASP A 283 -18.75 12.19 -6.82
N TYR A 284 -18.12 11.43 -7.72
CA TYR A 284 -17.47 11.93 -8.92
C TYR A 284 -18.23 11.55 -10.19
N THR A 285 -19.43 10.97 -10.09
CA THR A 285 -20.20 10.45 -11.23
C THR A 285 -20.31 11.45 -12.39
N ASN A 286 -20.43 12.74 -12.07
CA ASN A 286 -20.57 13.83 -13.04
C ASN A 286 -19.30 14.69 -13.18
N SER A 287 -18.16 14.22 -12.69
CA SER A 287 -16.86 14.89 -12.82
C SER A 287 -16.00 14.25 -13.90
N GLY A 288 -15.33 15.10 -14.68
CA GLY A 288 -14.33 14.70 -15.66
C GLY A 288 -12.90 14.63 -15.10
N GLY A 289 -12.72 14.74 -13.79
CA GLY A 289 -11.42 14.55 -13.13
C GLY A 289 -10.89 13.14 -13.37
N LEU A 290 -9.58 13.00 -13.57
CA LEU A 290 -8.95 11.68 -13.66
C LEU A 290 -9.02 10.97 -12.30
N SER A 291 -8.76 11.69 -11.21
CA SER A 291 -8.80 11.10 -9.86
C SER A 291 -9.75 11.80 -8.91
N GLY A 292 -10.40 11.03 -8.05
CA GLY A 292 -11.25 11.56 -6.98
C GLY A 292 -10.44 12.33 -5.93
N ILE A 293 -9.35 11.72 -5.43
CA ILE A 293 -8.40 12.37 -4.54
C ILE A 293 -7.00 12.23 -5.11
N SER A 294 -6.29 13.34 -5.31
CA SER A 294 -4.86 13.35 -5.67
C SER A 294 -4.02 13.80 -4.48
N VAL A 295 -2.93 13.09 -4.20
CA VAL A 295 -1.96 13.40 -3.14
C VAL A 295 -0.56 13.50 -3.74
N SER A 296 0.04 14.69 -3.75
CA SER A 296 1.34 14.91 -4.40
C SER A 296 2.36 15.69 -3.57
N GLY A 297 3.57 15.15 -3.41
CA GLY A 297 4.64 15.79 -2.63
C GLY A 297 4.34 15.91 -1.13
N VAL A 298 3.54 14.99 -0.58
CA VAL A 298 3.02 15.05 0.79
C VAL A 298 3.45 13.84 1.60
N ARG A 299 3.76 14.04 2.88
CA ARG A 299 3.93 12.95 3.85
C ARG A 299 2.87 12.97 4.94
N ASP A 300 2.68 11.87 5.66
CA ASP A 300 1.81 11.82 6.85
C ASP A 300 0.37 12.29 6.54
N PHE A 301 -0.28 11.72 5.52
CA PHE A 301 -1.67 12.05 5.16
C PHE A 301 -2.63 10.91 5.50
N TRP A 302 -3.92 11.17 5.56
CA TRP A 302 -4.90 10.10 5.69
C TRP A 302 -6.24 10.37 5.02
N VAL A 303 -6.87 9.28 4.61
CA VAL A 303 -8.24 9.24 4.11
C VAL A 303 -8.98 8.19 4.93
N LYS A 304 -9.99 8.62 5.69
CA LYS A 304 -10.64 7.75 6.67
C LYS A 304 -12.14 7.95 6.75
N ASN A 305 -12.90 6.86 6.88
CA ASN A 305 -14.36 6.89 7.02
C ASN A 305 -15.02 7.70 5.90
N ILE A 306 -14.57 7.46 4.66
CA ILE A 306 -15.21 8.04 3.49
C ILE A 306 -16.01 6.99 2.73
N ARG A 307 -16.97 7.48 1.95
CA ARG A 307 -17.50 6.76 0.80
C ARG A 307 -17.01 7.45 -0.46
N SER A 308 -16.52 6.71 -1.44
CA SER A 308 -15.98 7.23 -2.70
C SER A 308 -16.73 6.54 -3.85
N VAL A 309 -17.32 7.31 -4.77
CA VAL A 309 -18.26 6.81 -5.79
C VAL A 309 -17.84 7.26 -7.18
N ASP A 310 -17.69 6.28 -8.08
CA ASP A 310 -17.56 6.45 -9.54
C ASP A 310 -16.43 7.40 -9.96
N ALA A 311 -15.21 7.11 -9.48
CA ALA A 311 -14.02 7.78 -9.98
C ALA A 311 -13.71 7.37 -11.43
N ASN A 312 -13.14 8.29 -12.21
CA ASN A 312 -12.83 8.04 -13.63
C ASN A 312 -11.64 7.08 -13.79
N ARG A 313 -10.44 7.53 -13.41
CA ARG A 313 -9.19 6.74 -13.44
C ARG A 313 -8.85 6.15 -12.08
N ALA A 314 -8.83 6.94 -11.03
CA ALA A 314 -8.41 6.48 -9.71
C ALA A 314 -9.25 7.12 -8.60
N ALA A 315 -9.78 6.34 -7.65
CA ALA A 315 -10.44 6.95 -6.49
C ALA A 315 -9.45 7.75 -5.63
N ILE A 316 -8.24 7.20 -5.45
CA ILE A 316 -7.10 7.88 -4.85
C ILE A 316 -5.88 7.68 -5.74
N TRP A 317 -5.18 8.76 -6.07
CA TRP A 317 -3.90 8.73 -6.77
C TRP A 317 -2.82 9.39 -5.91
N THR A 318 -1.80 8.63 -5.53
CA THR A 318 -0.65 9.16 -4.78
C THR A 318 0.58 9.30 -5.66
N TYR A 319 1.29 10.41 -5.54
CA TYR A 319 2.42 10.74 -6.40
C TYR A 319 3.54 11.46 -5.64
N GLY A 320 4.67 10.79 -5.40
CA GLY A 320 5.73 11.39 -4.57
C GLY A 320 5.32 11.52 -3.11
N ALA A 321 4.54 10.55 -2.60
CA ALA A 321 3.95 10.59 -1.28
C ALA A 321 4.54 9.52 -0.36
N THR A 322 4.48 9.76 0.96
CA THR A 322 4.89 8.75 1.94
C THR A 322 4.09 8.79 3.24
N ARG A 323 4.09 7.70 4.01
CA ARG A 323 3.46 7.63 5.34
C ARG A 323 1.97 7.97 5.33
N GLY A 324 1.24 7.58 4.28
CA GLY A 324 -0.19 7.80 4.19
C GLY A 324 -1.00 6.65 4.77
N THR A 325 -2.12 6.93 5.45
CA THR A 325 -3.06 5.89 5.90
C THR A 325 -4.42 6.03 5.21
N ILE A 326 -4.83 5.01 4.45
CA ILE A 326 -6.15 4.93 3.83
C ILE A 326 -6.91 3.81 4.54
N ARG A 327 -7.95 4.15 5.29
CA ARG A 327 -8.56 3.18 6.21
C ARG A 327 -10.05 3.37 6.43
N ASP A 328 -10.72 2.29 6.81
CA ASP A 328 -12.11 2.29 7.29
C ASP A 328 -13.02 2.98 6.26
N SER A 329 -12.83 2.72 4.97
CA SER A 329 -13.52 3.44 3.88
C SER A 329 -14.15 2.49 2.88
N TYR A 330 -15.13 2.99 2.14
CA TYR A 330 -15.84 2.25 1.10
C TYR A 330 -15.70 2.94 -0.25
N PHE A 331 -15.20 2.19 -1.23
CA PHE A 331 -14.98 2.64 -2.60
C PHE A 331 -15.88 1.83 -3.52
N PHE A 332 -16.67 2.53 -4.32
CA PHE A 332 -17.61 1.91 -5.24
C PHE A 332 -17.41 2.45 -6.65
N GLY A 333 -17.37 1.52 -7.60
CA GLY A 333 -17.63 1.83 -9.00
C GLY A 333 -16.52 2.61 -9.68
N THR A 334 -16.63 2.66 -10.99
CA THR A 334 -15.78 3.45 -11.87
C THR A 334 -16.62 3.90 -13.05
N GLN A 335 -16.31 5.08 -13.61
CA GLN A 335 -17.03 5.60 -14.78
C GLN A 335 -16.82 4.76 -16.04
N ASN A 336 -15.70 4.04 -16.11
CA ASN A 336 -15.19 3.49 -17.36
C ASN A 336 -15.09 1.96 -17.39
N ALA A 337 -14.87 1.30 -16.24
CA ALA A 337 -14.79 -0.15 -16.10
C ALA A 337 -13.84 -0.85 -17.10
N GLN A 338 -12.68 -0.22 -17.34
CA GLN A 338 -11.72 -0.65 -18.35
C GLN A 338 -10.29 -0.50 -17.82
N TRP A 339 -9.28 -0.50 -18.70
CA TRP A 339 -7.92 -0.14 -18.33
C TRP A 339 -7.91 1.24 -17.63
N GLN A 340 -7.01 1.41 -16.67
CA GLN A 340 -6.89 2.67 -15.93
C GLN A 340 -8.20 3.05 -15.19
N SER A 341 -8.86 2.08 -14.55
CA SER A 341 -10.07 2.26 -13.74
C SER A 341 -9.84 1.66 -12.34
N TYR A 342 -9.17 2.43 -11.49
CA TYR A 342 -8.47 1.99 -10.29
C TYR A 342 -9.12 2.50 -9.00
N GLY A 343 -8.97 1.74 -7.91
CA GLY A 343 -9.31 2.22 -6.57
C GLY A 343 -8.21 3.13 -6.04
N LEU A 344 -7.07 2.53 -5.69
CA LEU A 344 -5.85 3.24 -5.29
C LEU A 344 -4.76 3.02 -6.32
N GLU A 345 -4.31 4.10 -6.95
CA GLU A 345 -3.12 4.12 -7.80
C GLU A 345 -1.96 4.78 -7.03
N THR A 346 -0.85 4.05 -6.88
CA THR A 346 0.34 4.55 -6.18
C THR A 346 1.49 4.69 -7.13
N ASP A 347 2.07 5.88 -7.21
CA ASP A 347 3.23 6.14 -8.05
C ASP A 347 4.28 6.91 -7.28
N LEU A 348 5.55 6.53 -7.43
CA LEU A 348 6.67 7.12 -6.70
C LEU A 348 6.34 7.29 -5.21
N THR A 349 5.91 6.21 -4.56
CA THR A 349 5.27 6.25 -3.25
C THR A 349 5.90 5.22 -2.33
N SER A 350 6.10 5.57 -1.06
CA SER A 350 6.60 4.61 -0.07
C SER A 350 5.83 4.67 1.25
N ASP A 351 5.78 3.55 1.97
CA ASP A 351 5.28 3.49 3.35
C ASP A 351 3.80 3.82 3.56
N LEU A 352 2.93 3.53 2.61
CA LEU A 352 1.49 3.62 2.87
C LEU A 352 0.99 2.45 3.73
N LEU A 353 -0.09 2.72 4.47
CA LEU A 353 -0.92 1.73 5.15
C LEU A 353 -2.35 1.84 4.61
N VAL A 354 -2.76 0.84 3.84
CA VAL A 354 -4.07 0.74 3.20
C VAL A 354 -4.80 -0.41 3.88
N GLU A 355 -5.63 -0.12 4.87
CA GLU A 355 -6.21 -1.17 5.71
C GLU A 355 -7.72 -1.07 5.95
N ASN A 356 -8.38 -2.20 6.15
CA ASN A 356 -9.79 -2.28 6.52
C ASN A 356 -10.75 -1.47 5.59
N ASN A 357 -10.47 -1.47 4.29
CA ASN A 357 -11.32 -0.84 3.28
C ASN A 357 -12.18 -1.87 2.54
N ILE A 358 -13.31 -1.41 2.01
CA ILE A 358 -14.22 -2.16 1.15
C ILE A 358 -14.10 -1.59 -0.26
N TRP A 359 -13.85 -2.46 -1.24
CA TRP A 359 -13.76 -2.13 -2.66
C TRP A 359 -14.83 -2.92 -3.41
N GLN A 360 -15.74 -2.24 -4.10
CA GLN A 360 -16.81 -2.89 -4.85
C GLN A 360 -16.88 -2.31 -6.27
N ALA A 361 -17.04 -3.17 -7.28
CA ALA A 361 -17.28 -2.72 -8.66
C ALA A 361 -16.16 -1.83 -9.24
N LEU A 362 -14.91 -2.02 -8.79
CA LEU A 362 -13.73 -1.35 -9.32
C LEU A 362 -12.97 -2.29 -10.25
N ALA A 363 -12.44 -1.80 -11.37
CA ALA A 363 -11.77 -2.69 -12.31
C ALA A 363 -10.44 -3.24 -11.76
N ALA A 364 -9.60 -2.39 -11.16
CA ALA A 364 -8.48 -2.84 -10.33
C ALA A 364 -8.46 -2.07 -8.99
N PRO A 365 -8.92 -2.68 -7.88
CA PRO A 365 -8.99 -2.03 -6.58
C PRO A 365 -7.67 -1.43 -6.07
N MET A 366 -6.57 -2.19 -6.05
CA MET A 366 -5.31 -1.78 -5.42
C MET A 366 -4.09 -2.05 -6.31
N PRO A 367 -4.01 -1.46 -7.52
CA PRO A 367 -2.81 -1.55 -8.35
C PRO A 367 -1.67 -0.70 -7.78
N ALA A 368 -0.55 -1.36 -7.54
CA ALA A 368 0.72 -0.69 -7.37
C ALA A 368 1.24 -0.24 -8.74
N GLY A 369 1.42 1.07 -8.90
CA GLY A 369 2.08 1.69 -10.05
C GLY A 369 3.59 1.71 -9.89
N GLU A 370 4.27 2.70 -10.47
CA GLU A 370 5.72 2.62 -10.67
C GLU A 370 6.51 3.20 -9.49
N SER A 371 7.73 2.67 -9.26
CA SER A 371 8.64 3.18 -8.23
C SER A 371 8.03 3.20 -6.82
N VAL A 372 7.27 2.15 -6.48
CA VAL A 372 6.56 2.03 -5.20
C VAL A 372 7.28 1.07 -4.27
N SER A 373 7.41 1.40 -2.99
CA SER A 373 8.05 0.48 -2.05
C SER A 373 7.47 0.47 -0.64
N GLY A 374 7.38 -0.73 -0.06
CA GLY A 374 7.07 -0.91 1.35
C GLY A 374 5.63 -0.57 1.76
N VAL A 375 4.67 -0.60 0.84
CA VAL A 375 3.24 -0.40 1.16
C VAL A 375 2.66 -1.63 1.86
N VAL A 376 1.79 -1.41 2.86
CA VAL A 376 0.99 -2.46 3.49
C VAL A 376 -0.46 -2.35 3.01
N TYR A 377 -0.98 -3.42 2.42
CA TYR A 377 -2.38 -3.63 2.09
C TYR A 377 -2.94 -4.66 3.07
N GLY A 378 -3.60 -4.19 4.12
CA GLY A 378 -4.01 -5.01 5.27
C GLY A 378 -5.52 -5.15 5.43
N TYR A 379 -6.06 -6.37 5.46
CA TYR A 379 -7.44 -6.65 5.85
C TYR A 379 -8.50 -5.93 5.01
N ASN A 380 -8.20 -5.64 3.74
CA ASN A 380 -9.17 -5.09 2.81
C ASN A 380 -10.10 -6.20 2.28
N PHE A 381 -11.29 -5.80 1.85
CA PHE A 381 -12.26 -6.66 1.20
C PHE A 381 -12.58 -6.11 -0.19
N ALA A 382 -12.39 -6.90 -1.24
CA ALA A 382 -12.81 -6.55 -2.59
C ALA A 382 -13.79 -7.57 -3.16
N VAL A 383 -14.75 -7.10 -3.95
CA VAL A 383 -15.77 -7.94 -4.59
C VAL A 383 -16.28 -7.29 -5.88
N ASN A 384 -16.54 -8.12 -6.89
CA ASN A 384 -16.99 -7.71 -8.21
C ASN A 384 -15.96 -6.77 -8.85
N ASP A 385 -14.76 -7.27 -9.12
CA ASP A 385 -13.72 -6.48 -9.76
C ASP A 385 -14.12 -6.20 -11.24
N PHE A 386 -14.86 -5.10 -11.43
CA PHE A 386 -15.71 -4.86 -12.61
C PHE A 386 -14.90 -4.31 -13.79
N TYR A 387 -14.47 -5.24 -14.66
CA TYR A 387 -13.75 -4.96 -15.90
C TYR A 387 -14.49 -5.53 -17.10
N VAL A 388 -14.78 -4.67 -18.09
CA VAL A 388 -15.54 -5.00 -19.31
C VAL A 388 -14.89 -4.44 -20.58
N SER A 389 -13.57 -4.26 -20.55
CA SER A 389 -12.86 -3.61 -21.64
C SER A 389 -13.04 -4.33 -22.98
N GLY A 390 -13.24 -3.56 -24.06
CA GLY A 390 -13.54 -4.11 -25.39
C GLY A 390 -14.83 -4.95 -25.45
N GLY A 391 -15.71 -4.84 -24.45
CA GLY A 391 -16.90 -5.68 -24.31
C GLY A 391 -16.62 -7.08 -23.72
N ASN A 392 -15.39 -7.36 -23.29
CA ASN A 392 -15.04 -8.64 -22.69
C ASN A 392 -15.50 -8.71 -21.23
N THR A 393 -16.60 -9.42 -20.99
CA THR A 393 -17.15 -9.64 -19.65
C THR A 393 -16.58 -10.87 -18.96
N ALA A 394 -15.86 -11.75 -19.67
CA ALA A 394 -15.35 -13.02 -19.15
C ALA A 394 -14.04 -12.87 -18.34
N TRP A 395 -13.36 -11.73 -18.49
CA TRP A 395 -12.09 -11.44 -17.84
C TRP A 395 -12.26 -11.10 -16.35
N MET A 396 -11.57 -11.84 -15.50
CA MET A 396 -11.43 -11.53 -14.08
C MET A 396 -10.23 -10.61 -13.86
N GLN A 397 -10.41 -9.57 -13.06
CA GLN A 397 -9.30 -8.80 -12.52
C GLN A 397 -8.96 -9.29 -11.12
N SER A 398 -7.71 -9.10 -10.71
CA SER A 398 -7.31 -9.34 -9.34
C SER A 398 -7.32 -8.04 -8.55
N GLN A 399 -7.86 -8.09 -7.33
CA GLN A 399 -7.89 -6.91 -6.46
C GLN A 399 -6.51 -6.30 -6.14
N ASN A 400 -5.46 -7.15 -6.06
CA ASN A 400 -4.11 -6.75 -5.74
C ASN A 400 -3.25 -6.90 -6.99
N TYR A 401 -2.67 -5.79 -7.44
CA TYR A 401 -1.98 -5.77 -8.72
C TYR A 401 -0.61 -5.12 -8.57
N HIS A 402 0.41 -5.69 -9.20
CA HIS A 402 1.62 -4.96 -9.55
C HIS A 402 1.60 -4.72 -11.05
N HIS A 403 1.59 -3.46 -11.43
CA HIS A 403 1.34 -3.05 -12.81
C HIS A 403 2.56 -2.42 -13.48
N SER A 404 3.50 -1.91 -12.67
CA SER A 404 4.66 -1.18 -13.18
C SER A 404 5.98 -1.55 -12.51
N SER A 405 7.06 -1.05 -13.11
CA SER A 405 8.41 -1.34 -12.67
C SER A 405 8.78 -0.77 -11.29
N GLY A 406 9.71 -1.45 -10.61
CA GLY A 406 10.31 -0.94 -9.37
C GLY A 406 9.47 -1.14 -8.10
N ILE A 407 8.35 -1.87 -8.19
CA ILE A 407 7.52 -2.23 -7.04
C ILE A 407 8.29 -3.20 -6.14
N SER A 408 8.38 -2.89 -4.85
CA SER A 408 9.11 -3.77 -3.92
C SER A 408 8.62 -3.77 -2.47
N TYR A 409 8.82 -4.92 -1.80
CA TYR A 409 8.56 -5.08 -0.36
C TYR A 409 7.13 -4.73 0.08
N HIS A 410 6.14 -4.91 -0.79
CA HIS A 410 4.74 -4.79 -0.37
C HIS A 410 4.37 -5.94 0.57
N LEU A 411 3.49 -5.66 1.51
CA LEU A 411 2.84 -6.66 2.34
C LEU A 411 1.34 -6.64 2.06
N TYR A 412 0.83 -7.71 1.45
CA TYR A 412 -0.59 -7.99 1.32
C TYR A 412 -0.96 -8.94 2.44
N GLU A 413 -1.65 -8.46 3.46
CA GLU A 413 -1.97 -9.25 4.64
C GLU A 413 -3.47 -9.30 4.91
N GLY A 414 -4.04 -10.49 5.12
CA GLY A 414 -5.41 -10.59 5.62
C GLY A 414 -6.50 -10.16 4.63
N ASN A 415 -6.19 -9.89 3.36
CA ASN A 415 -7.16 -9.42 2.40
C ASN A 415 -8.10 -10.56 1.93
N ILE A 416 -9.34 -10.22 1.60
CA ILE A 416 -10.32 -11.14 1.02
C ILE A 416 -10.79 -10.56 -0.33
N GLY A 417 -10.64 -11.32 -1.42
CA GLY A 417 -11.17 -10.93 -2.74
C GLY A 417 -10.64 -11.82 -3.87
N ALA A 418 -10.65 -11.32 -5.11
CA ALA A 418 -10.42 -12.13 -6.31
C ALA A 418 -9.03 -12.77 -6.36
N GLY A 419 -7.95 -12.00 -6.20
CA GLY A 419 -6.62 -12.52 -6.53
C GLY A 419 -5.44 -11.65 -6.14
N PHE A 420 -4.29 -12.07 -6.61
CA PHE A 420 -3.08 -11.27 -6.75
C PHE A 420 -2.48 -11.49 -8.13
N THR A 421 -2.14 -10.39 -8.81
CA THR A 421 -1.37 -10.42 -10.07
C THR A 421 -0.14 -9.53 -9.97
N ALA A 422 1.01 -10.00 -10.46
CA ALA A 422 2.12 -9.13 -10.83
C ALA A 422 2.40 -9.30 -12.32
N ASP A 423 2.01 -8.30 -13.12
CA ASP A 423 2.16 -8.35 -14.57
C ASP A 423 3.56 -7.94 -15.03
N ASN A 424 3.73 -7.91 -16.35
CA ASN A 424 4.91 -7.42 -17.05
C ASN A 424 4.54 -6.27 -18.00
N ILE A 425 3.43 -5.53 -17.76
CA ILE A 425 2.92 -4.54 -18.71
C ILE A 425 3.83 -3.32 -18.75
N HIS A 426 4.25 -2.82 -17.57
CA HIS A 426 5.18 -1.70 -17.45
C HIS A 426 6.49 -2.05 -16.72
N GLY A 427 6.74 -3.35 -16.51
CA GLY A 427 8.03 -3.86 -16.05
C GLY A 427 7.98 -4.70 -14.77
N SER A 428 9.13 -4.83 -14.11
CA SER A 428 9.34 -5.86 -13.07
C SER A 428 9.16 -5.37 -11.63
N SER A 429 8.78 -6.30 -10.75
CA SER A 429 8.60 -6.11 -9.30
C SER A 429 9.29 -7.21 -8.48
N ASN A 430 9.65 -6.95 -7.22
CA ASN A 430 10.46 -7.88 -6.41
C ASN A 430 10.08 -7.90 -4.91
N PHE A 431 10.35 -9.01 -4.23
CA PHE A 431 10.25 -9.13 -2.75
C PHE A 431 8.89 -8.83 -2.11
N SER A 432 7.79 -8.92 -2.86
CA SER A 432 6.47 -8.72 -2.24
C SER A 432 5.99 -9.96 -1.49
N THR A 433 5.23 -9.71 -0.43
CA THR A 433 4.83 -10.71 0.55
C THR A 433 3.31 -10.77 0.65
N SER A 434 2.75 -11.95 0.42
CA SER A 434 1.33 -12.26 0.63
C SER A 434 1.18 -13.15 1.85
N PHE A 435 0.54 -12.65 2.91
CA PHE A 435 0.39 -13.34 4.19
C PHE A 435 -1.07 -13.44 4.64
N ARG A 436 -1.57 -14.65 4.94
CA ARG A 436 -2.92 -14.86 5.49
C ARG A 436 -4.04 -14.21 4.67
N ASN A 437 -3.95 -14.20 3.35
CA ASN A 437 -5.04 -13.71 2.49
C ASN A 437 -5.98 -14.84 2.09
N ARG A 438 -7.22 -14.48 1.74
CA ARG A 438 -8.17 -15.32 1.02
C ARG A 438 -8.27 -14.80 -0.42
N PHE A 439 -7.71 -15.53 -1.37
CA PHE A 439 -7.90 -15.25 -2.80
C PHE A 439 -8.67 -16.38 -3.47
N ILE A 440 -9.86 -16.06 -3.98
CA ILE A 440 -10.78 -17.04 -4.57
C ILE A 440 -10.36 -17.50 -5.97
N GLY A 441 -9.66 -16.65 -6.72
CA GLY A 441 -9.24 -16.88 -8.10
C GLY A 441 -10.41 -17.00 -9.08
N TRP A 442 -11.61 -16.57 -8.68
CA TRP A 442 -12.81 -16.74 -9.47
C TRP A 442 -13.90 -15.76 -9.03
N GLU A 443 -14.66 -15.25 -10.01
CA GLU A 443 -15.89 -14.49 -9.79
C GLU A 443 -17.01 -15.02 -10.69
N VAL A 444 -18.26 -14.78 -10.31
CA VAL A 444 -19.43 -15.24 -11.05
C VAL A 444 -19.39 -14.71 -12.49
N GLY A 445 -19.54 -15.60 -13.46
CA GLY A 445 -19.57 -15.25 -14.88
C GLY A 445 -18.19 -15.03 -15.52
N LYS A 446 -17.09 -15.15 -14.76
CA LYS A 446 -15.73 -15.06 -15.28
C LYS A 446 -15.18 -16.43 -15.66
N THR A 447 -14.41 -16.48 -16.75
CA THR A 447 -13.78 -17.71 -17.28
C THR A 447 -12.35 -17.47 -17.80
N GLN A 448 -11.86 -16.22 -17.78
CA GLN A 448 -10.54 -15.83 -18.24
C GLN A 448 -9.79 -15.13 -17.10
N GLN A 449 -8.49 -15.39 -16.99
CA GLN A 449 -7.64 -14.99 -15.87
C GLN A 449 -8.17 -15.45 -14.50
N THR A 450 -8.93 -16.55 -14.47
CA THR A 450 -9.50 -17.07 -13.22
C THR A 450 -8.45 -17.88 -12.45
N ASN A 451 -7.47 -17.17 -11.89
CA ASN A 451 -6.39 -17.73 -11.09
C ASN A 451 -6.25 -16.97 -9.76
N ALA A 452 -5.86 -17.67 -8.70
CA ALA A 452 -5.76 -17.05 -7.38
C ALA A 452 -4.47 -16.23 -7.21
N TYR A 453 -3.39 -16.64 -7.87
CA TYR A 453 -2.07 -16.02 -7.75
C TYR A 453 -1.29 -16.11 -9.07
N HIS A 454 -1.14 -14.99 -9.77
CA HIS A 454 -0.44 -14.91 -11.05
C HIS A 454 0.79 -14.01 -10.94
N VAL A 455 1.96 -14.53 -11.31
CA VAL A 455 3.20 -13.76 -11.34
C VAL A 455 3.86 -13.96 -12.69
N TYR A 456 3.91 -12.89 -13.47
CA TYR A 456 4.49 -12.90 -14.81
C TYR A 456 6.01 -12.91 -14.75
N ASN A 457 6.65 -13.14 -15.90
CA ASN A 457 8.10 -13.14 -16.05
C ASN A 457 8.78 -11.87 -15.46
N GLY A 458 10.00 -12.02 -14.93
CA GLY A 458 10.77 -10.91 -14.36
C GLY A 458 10.39 -10.50 -12.93
N ASN A 459 9.28 -11.00 -12.39
CA ASN A 459 8.82 -10.70 -11.04
C ASN A 459 9.31 -11.77 -10.03
N ARG A 460 10.33 -11.46 -9.21
CA ARG A 460 11.11 -12.49 -8.47
C ARG A 460 11.18 -12.28 -6.96
N TYR A 461 11.54 -13.36 -6.26
CA TYR A 461 11.76 -13.39 -4.79
C TYR A 461 10.54 -13.08 -3.92
N PHE A 462 9.34 -13.39 -4.41
CA PHE A 462 8.11 -13.17 -3.65
C PHE A 462 8.00 -14.18 -2.50
N ASN A 463 7.22 -13.81 -1.49
CA ASN A 463 6.92 -14.65 -0.33
C ASN A 463 5.40 -14.86 -0.22
N VAL A 464 4.93 -16.11 -0.19
CA VAL A 464 3.51 -16.47 -0.15
C VAL A 464 3.29 -17.42 1.01
N ILE A 465 2.74 -16.93 2.11
CA ILE A 465 2.76 -17.63 3.40
C ILE A 465 1.36 -17.65 4.03
N GLY A 466 0.90 -18.83 4.47
CA GLY A 466 -0.31 -18.94 5.29
C GLY A 466 -1.62 -18.50 4.62
N ASN A 467 -1.68 -18.41 3.30
CA ASN A 467 -2.88 -17.95 2.58
C ASN A 467 -3.85 -19.11 2.30
N ILE A 468 -5.10 -18.77 1.95
CA ILE A 468 -6.18 -19.70 1.59
C ILE A 468 -6.62 -19.42 0.14
N PHE A 469 -6.35 -20.36 -0.77
CA PHE A 469 -6.51 -20.14 -2.20
C PHE A 469 -7.55 -21.02 -2.88
N GLY A 470 -8.16 -20.46 -3.94
CA GLY A 470 -8.95 -21.18 -4.92
C GLY A 470 -10.44 -21.23 -4.59
N GLN A 471 -11.19 -21.75 -5.56
CA GLN A 471 -12.62 -21.98 -5.52
C GLN A 471 -12.88 -23.48 -5.64
N PRO A 472 -13.48 -24.13 -4.62
CA PRO A 472 -13.78 -25.56 -4.65
C PRO A 472 -14.65 -25.92 -5.86
N GLY A 473 -14.29 -26.99 -6.56
CA GLY A 473 -15.00 -27.47 -7.75
C GLY A 473 -14.71 -26.70 -9.04
N TYR A 474 -13.94 -25.61 -8.98
CA TYR A 474 -13.51 -24.85 -10.16
C TYR A 474 -12.02 -25.09 -10.48
N HIS A 475 -11.14 -24.78 -9.52
CA HIS A 475 -9.71 -24.95 -9.72
C HIS A 475 -9.32 -26.44 -9.63
N THR A 476 -8.55 -26.92 -10.60
CA THR A 476 -8.13 -28.34 -10.69
C THR A 476 -6.62 -28.51 -10.80
N VAL A 477 -5.87 -27.42 -10.99
CA VAL A 477 -4.41 -27.45 -11.15
C VAL A 477 -3.75 -26.66 -10.01
N TYR A 478 -2.81 -27.29 -9.30
CA TYR A 478 -2.12 -26.63 -8.20
C TYR A 478 -1.13 -25.57 -8.69
N THR A 479 -0.35 -25.86 -9.72
CA THR A 479 0.63 -24.90 -10.26
C THR A 479 0.80 -25.11 -11.76
N SER A 480 0.74 -24.02 -12.51
CA SER A 480 1.24 -23.90 -13.87
C SER A 480 2.51 -23.06 -13.84
N ALA A 481 3.62 -23.62 -14.32
CA ALA A 481 4.88 -22.90 -14.50
C ALA A 481 5.58 -23.41 -15.77
N PRO A 482 6.24 -22.55 -16.55
CA PRO A 482 6.96 -22.94 -17.75
C PRO A 482 8.29 -23.62 -17.38
N ALA A 483 8.64 -24.66 -18.14
CA ALA A 483 9.96 -25.29 -18.09
C ALA A 483 10.94 -24.68 -19.11
N SER A 484 10.43 -24.02 -20.14
CA SER A 484 11.20 -23.32 -21.17
C SER A 484 10.73 -21.88 -21.39
N THR A 485 11.53 -21.09 -22.11
CA THR A 485 11.23 -19.69 -22.44
C THR A 485 10.01 -19.51 -23.37
N THR A 486 9.46 -20.59 -23.92
CA THR A 486 8.37 -20.55 -24.92
C THR A 486 7.16 -21.43 -24.56
N ASP A 487 7.15 -22.06 -23.38
CA ASP A 487 6.04 -22.92 -22.96
C ASP A 487 4.73 -22.15 -22.78
N SER A 488 3.61 -22.86 -22.89
CA SER A 488 2.28 -22.35 -22.52
C SER A 488 1.52 -23.43 -21.75
N ALA A 489 0.69 -23.03 -20.80
CA ALA A 489 -0.16 -23.91 -20.01
C ALA A 489 -1.61 -23.85 -20.53
N PRO A 490 -2.18 -24.96 -21.02
CA PRO A 490 -3.56 -24.96 -21.56
C PRO A 490 -4.65 -24.79 -20.50
N ASN A 491 -4.29 -24.77 -19.21
CA ASN A 491 -5.23 -24.73 -18.08
C ASN A 491 -4.88 -23.63 -17.07
N GLY A 492 -4.24 -22.53 -17.48
CA GLY A 492 -3.86 -21.45 -16.55
C GLY A 492 -5.05 -20.84 -15.80
N ASP A 493 -6.22 -20.78 -16.45
CA ASP A 493 -7.48 -20.34 -15.85
C ASP A 493 -8.10 -21.31 -14.83
N LEU A 494 -7.51 -22.50 -14.65
CA LEU A 494 -7.95 -23.49 -13.66
C LEU A 494 -6.89 -23.71 -12.57
N SER A 495 -5.86 -22.85 -12.54
CA SER A 495 -4.69 -22.99 -11.68
C SER A 495 -4.73 -22.10 -10.45
N ILE A 496 -4.29 -22.65 -9.31
CA ILE A 496 -4.06 -21.85 -8.09
C ILE A 496 -2.91 -20.86 -8.31
N TYR A 497 -1.78 -21.37 -8.80
CA TYR A 497 -0.59 -20.58 -9.11
C TYR A 497 -0.30 -20.60 -10.61
N VAL A 498 -0.12 -19.44 -11.22
CA VAL A 498 0.42 -19.28 -12.57
C VAL A 498 1.70 -18.45 -12.46
N LEU A 499 2.85 -19.04 -12.78
CA LEU A 499 4.15 -18.48 -12.40
C LEU A 499 5.11 -18.47 -13.59
N GLY A 500 5.65 -17.31 -13.93
CA GLY A 500 6.77 -17.14 -14.86
C GLY A 500 6.40 -17.12 -16.34
N PHE A 501 5.11 -17.20 -16.68
CA PHE A 501 4.67 -16.99 -18.07
C PHE A 501 4.78 -15.51 -18.45
N SER A 502 5.06 -15.24 -19.73
CA SER A 502 5.13 -13.87 -20.25
C SER A 502 3.79 -13.35 -20.79
N GLY A 503 2.82 -14.24 -21.01
CA GLY A 503 1.50 -13.92 -21.52
C GLY A 503 0.38 -14.24 -20.54
N ASN A 504 -0.81 -13.78 -20.91
CA ASN A 504 -2.05 -13.97 -20.16
C ASN A 504 -2.45 -15.45 -20.06
N GLU A 505 -3.23 -15.80 -19.03
CA GLU A 505 -3.85 -17.13 -18.89
C GLU A 505 -2.84 -18.30 -18.88
N GLY A 506 -1.57 -18.02 -18.53
CA GLY A 506 -0.48 -18.99 -18.57
C GLY A 506 0.08 -19.24 -19.97
N LEU A 507 -0.13 -18.32 -20.92
CA LEU A 507 0.38 -18.39 -22.28
C LEU A 507 1.75 -17.70 -22.41
N ASN A 508 2.41 -17.88 -23.54
CA ASN A 508 3.62 -17.15 -23.91
C ASN A 508 3.29 -15.92 -24.77
N ASP A 509 3.87 -14.79 -24.43
CA ASP A 509 4.03 -13.65 -25.34
C ASP A 509 5.32 -13.83 -26.15
N ALA A 510 5.24 -13.84 -27.48
CA ALA A 510 6.40 -14.03 -28.35
C ALA A 510 7.42 -12.89 -28.25
N ALA A 511 7.01 -11.69 -27.81
CA ALA A 511 7.92 -10.56 -27.62
C ALA A 511 8.79 -10.69 -26.37
N HIS A 512 8.36 -11.49 -25.38
CA HIS A 512 9.01 -11.60 -24.08
C HIS A 512 9.15 -13.06 -23.66
N PRO A 513 10.35 -13.55 -23.32
CA PRO A 513 10.51 -14.95 -22.89
C PRO A 513 9.87 -15.20 -21.53
N ASN A 514 9.36 -16.41 -21.34
CA ASN A 514 9.00 -16.90 -20.02
C ASN A 514 10.24 -16.93 -19.09
N ASP A 515 10.01 -16.80 -17.79
CA ASP A 515 11.05 -16.76 -16.76
C ASP A 515 10.85 -17.82 -15.67
N PRO A 516 11.57 -18.95 -15.76
CA PRO A 516 11.54 -19.99 -14.74
C PRO A 516 12.03 -19.55 -13.34
N LEU A 517 12.77 -18.43 -13.23
CA LEU A 517 13.25 -17.93 -11.94
C LEU A 517 12.11 -17.42 -11.06
N VAL A 518 10.97 -17.04 -11.64
CA VAL A 518 9.78 -16.66 -10.87
C VAL A 518 9.37 -17.80 -9.94
N ALA A 519 9.24 -19.02 -10.46
CA ALA A 519 8.87 -20.19 -9.68
C ALA A 519 9.99 -20.63 -8.73
N SER A 520 11.25 -20.66 -9.20
CA SER A 520 12.37 -21.19 -8.39
C SER A 520 12.82 -20.23 -7.27
N THR A 521 12.45 -18.95 -7.33
CA THR A 521 12.71 -17.97 -6.28
C THR A 521 11.51 -17.67 -5.39
N LEU A 522 10.34 -18.27 -5.65
CA LEU A 522 9.14 -18.07 -4.84
C LEU A 522 9.24 -18.83 -3.52
N LEU A 523 9.05 -18.14 -2.40
CA LEU A 523 8.81 -18.79 -1.10
C LEU A 523 7.33 -19.13 -0.98
N ARG A 524 7.00 -20.42 -0.80
CA ARG A 524 5.67 -20.86 -0.39
C ARG A 524 5.77 -21.63 0.93
N TRP A 525 4.97 -21.23 1.92
CA TRP A 525 4.99 -21.87 3.24
C TRP A 525 3.62 -21.83 3.91
N GLY A 526 3.02 -22.99 4.15
CA GLY A 526 1.78 -23.11 4.91
C GLY A 526 0.54 -22.60 4.18
N ASN A 527 0.55 -22.45 2.86
CA ASN A 527 -0.67 -22.09 2.14
C ASN A 527 -1.62 -23.30 2.10
N TYR A 528 -2.91 -23.06 2.28
CA TYR A 528 -3.98 -24.02 1.98
C TYR A 528 -4.55 -23.68 0.61
N ASP A 529 -4.85 -24.70 -0.19
CA ASP A 529 -5.50 -24.53 -1.49
C ASP A 529 -6.56 -25.60 -1.73
N THR A 530 -7.54 -25.28 -2.56
CA THR A 530 -8.68 -26.18 -2.83
C THR A 530 -8.35 -27.37 -3.72
N VAL A 531 -7.20 -27.38 -4.40
CA VAL A 531 -6.79 -28.51 -5.27
C VAL A 531 -6.13 -29.60 -4.44
N SER A 532 -5.20 -29.22 -3.56
CA SER A 532 -4.56 -30.16 -2.64
C SER A 532 -5.43 -30.49 -1.43
N GLY A 533 -6.36 -29.59 -1.07
CA GLY A 533 -7.25 -29.74 0.07
C GLY A 533 -6.54 -29.74 1.42
N ALA A 534 -5.28 -29.27 1.49
CA ALA A 534 -4.44 -29.32 2.67
C ALA A 534 -3.50 -28.11 2.79
N ALA A 535 -3.06 -27.83 4.01
CA ALA A 535 -2.00 -26.86 4.26
C ALA A 535 -0.63 -27.44 3.86
N ARG A 536 0.15 -26.69 3.08
CA ARG A 536 1.41 -27.15 2.48
C ARG A 536 2.63 -26.54 3.17
N PHE A 537 3.14 -27.24 4.17
CA PHE A 537 4.42 -26.93 4.84
C PHE A 537 5.54 -27.82 4.28
N LEU A 538 5.88 -27.61 3.00
CA LEU A 538 6.80 -28.48 2.26
C LEU A 538 8.14 -27.79 2.06
N SER A 539 9.23 -28.46 2.44
CA SER A 539 10.59 -27.94 2.21
C SER A 539 10.92 -27.76 0.72
N SER A 540 10.30 -28.55 -0.16
CA SER A 540 10.45 -28.44 -1.62
C SER A 540 9.82 -27.18 -2.21
N GLU A 541 8.98 -26.48 -1.46
CA GLU A 541 8.37 -25.21 -1.88
C GLU A 541 9.09 -23.99 -1.29
N VAL A 542 10.21 -24.21 -0.61
CA VAL A 542 11.09 -23.17 -0.07
C VAL A 542 12.29 -22.98 -1.00
N PRO A 543 12.61 -21.74 -1.44
CA PRO A 543 13.69 -21.45 -2.37
C PRO A 543 15.05 -21.42 -1.66
N SER A 544 15.44 -22.55 -1.07
CA SER A 544 16.67 -22.71 -0.29
C SER A 544 17.94 -22.63 -1.16
N THR A 545 17.79 -22.84 -2.47
CA THR A 545 18.88 -22.80 -3.46
C THR A 545 18.68 -21.68 -4.48
N ALA A 546 17.82 -20.70 -4.20
CA ALA A 546 17.62 -19.59 -5.12
C ALA A 546 18.94 -18.82 -5.37
N PRO A 547 19.22 -18.41 -6.63
CA PRO A 547 20.34 -17.55 -6.93
C PRO A 547 20.10 -16.20 -6.25
N GLY A 548 21.01 -15.81 -5.34
CA GLY A 548 20.80 -14.64 -4.49
C GLY A 548 19.62 -14.79 -3.53
N TYR A 549 19.72 -14.20 -2.34
CA TYR A 549 18.59 -14.07 -1.40
C TYR A 549 17.80 -15.38 -1.16
N PRO A 550 18.46 -16.52 -0.86
CA PRO A 550 17.76 -17.77 -0.57
C PRO A 550 16.95 -17.65 0.72
N ASN A 551 15.96 -18.53 0.90
CA ASN A 551 15.24 -18.65 2.15
C ASN A 551 15.52 -20.01 2.79
N ALA A 552 15.97 -20.04 4.04
CA ALA A 552 16.08 -21.30 4.77
C ALA A 552 14.68 -21.90 5.00
N VAL A 553 14.58 -23.23 5.05
CA VAL A 553 13.33 -23.89 5.46
C VAL A 553 12.99 -23.44 6.89
N PRO A 554 11.79 -22.87 7.14
CA PRO A 554 11.40 -22.45 8.48
C PRO A 554 11.44 -23.63 9.47
N GLY A 555 11.97 -23.38 10.67
CA GLY A 555 12.21 -24.44 11.66
C GLY A 555 10.95 -24.99 12.33
N ASN A 556 9.80 -24.33 12.14
CA ASN A 556 8.49 -24.78 12.62
C ASN A 556 7.36 -24.26 11.72
N GLN A 557 6.14 -24.76 11.95
CA GLN A 557 4.94 -24.43 11.18
C GLN A 557 4.09 -23.31 11.83
N GLY A 558 4.57 -22.71 12.92
CA GLY A 558 3.87 -21.62 13.61
C GLY A 558 3.89 -20.35 12.78
N LEU A 559 2.71 -19.75 12.60
CA LEU A 559 2.53 -18.48 11.89
C LEU A 559 2.07 -17.41 12.89
N PRO A 560 2.68 -16.21 12.92
CA PRO A 560 2.19 -15.12 13.77
C PRO A 560 0.80 -14.66 13.31
N ALA A 561 0.08 -13.90 14.14
CA ALA A 561 -1.22 -13.35 13.75
C ALA A 561 -1.11 -12.31 12.62
N SER A 562 0.01 -11.58 12.57
CA SER A 562 0.31 -10.52 11.61
C SER A 562 1.83 -10.37 11.47
N PHE A 563 2.29 -9.78 10.36
CA PHE A 563 3.66 -9.31 10.16
C PHE A 563 3.85 -7.82 10.42
N TYR A 564 2.76 -7.04 10.55
CA TYR A 564 2.84 -5.60 10.83
C TYR A 564 2.15 -5.16 12.13
N LEU A 565 1.23 -5.96 12.66
CA LEU A 565 0.50 -5.70 13.90
C LEU A 565 0.96 -6.60 15.04
N SER A 566 1.41 -5.97 16.12
CA SER A 566 1.81 -6.68 17.34
C SER A 566 0.63 -7.11 18.23
N ILE A 567 -0.55 -6.50 18.05
CA ILE A 567 -1.77 -6.74 18.81
C ILE A 567 -3.00 -6.60 17.90
N LYS A 568 -4.11 -7.20 18.31
CA LYS A 568 -5.40 -7.08 17.62
C LYS A 568 -5.80 -5.61 17.51
N PRO A 569 -6.09 -5.08 16.31
CA PRO A 569 -6.48 -3.68 16.15
C PRO A 569 -7.76 -3.33 16.92
N SER A 570 -7.85 -2.09 17.41
CA SER A 570 -9.04 -1.62 18.13
C SER A 570 -10.31 -1.59 17.26
N TRP A 571 -10.16 -1.34 15.97
CA TRP A 571 -11.24 -1.37 14.98
C TRP A 571 -11.68 -2.80 14.60
N TRP A 572 -10.97 -3.84 15.05
CA TRP A 572 -11.29 -5.23 14.70
C TRP A 572 -12.61 -5.72 15.32
N GLY A 573 -13.00 -5.18 16.47
CA GLY A 573 -14.20 -5.63 17.19
C GLY A 573 -14.10 -7.09 17.68
N SER A 574 -15.22 -7.81 17.65
CA SER A 574 -15.38 -9.13 18.27
C SER A 574 -14.91 -10.31 17.41
N MET A 575 -14.62 -10.11 16.12
CA MET A 575 -14.22 -11.21 15.23
C MET A 575 -12.91 -11.89 15.68
N PRO A 576 -12.73 -13.19 15.41
CA PRO A 576 -11.46 -13.87 15.66
C PRO A 576 -10.27 -13.16 14.97
N TRP A 577 -9.11 -13.15 15.62
CA TRP A 577 -7.87 -12.61 15.06
C TRP A 577 -6.71 -13.56 15.41
N PRO A 578 -5.96 -14.08 14.42
CA PRO A 578 -6.12 -13.85 12.97
C PRO A 578 -7.41 -14.47 12.42
N ALA A 579 -7.99 -13.85 11.38
CA ALA A 579 -9.21 -14.37 10.74
C ALA A 579 -8.92 -15.45 9.68
N ILE A 580 -7.73 -15.45 9.10
CA ILE A 580 -7.38 -16.26 7.93
C ILE A 580 -6.08 -17.02 8.21
N GLY A 581 -6.05 -18.31 7.87
CA GLY A 581 -4.83 -19.08 7.77
C GLY A 581 -5.03 -20.57 7.99
N PRO A 582 -4.04 -21.41 7.63
CA PRO A 582 -4.13 -22.87 7.76
C PRO A 582 -4.31 -23.35 9.20
N ASP A 583 -3.84 -22.55 10.16
CA ASP A 583 -3.87 -22.76 11.60
C ASP A 583 -5.17 -22.23 12.24
N VAL A 584 -5.97 -21.47 11.50
CA VAL A 584 -7.29 -21.01 11.92
C VAL A 584 -8.26 -22.19 11.88
N THR A 585 -9.07 -22.30 12.93
CA THR A 585 -10.10 -23.34 13.07
C THR A 585 -11.46 -22.71 13.43
N GLY A 586 -12.55 -23.36 13.00
CA GLY A 586 -13.93 -22.90 13.24
C GLY A 586 -14.42 -21.78 12.33
N GLY A 587 -13.63 -21.40 11.33
CA GLY A 587 -13.99 -20.42 10.30
C GLY A 587 -15.33 -20.74 9.65
N ASN A 588 -16.12 -19.71 9.38
CA ASN A 588 -17.51 -19.82 8.96
C ASN A 588 -17.71 -19.70 7.44
N MET A 589 -16.66 -19.54 6.65
CA MET A 589 -16.77 -19.61 5.19
C MET A 589 -16.80 -21.06 4.72
N ALA A 590 -17.85 -21.41 3.96
CA ALA A 590 -18.12 -22.77 3.53
C ALA A 590 -16.98 -23.35 2.65
N ASN A 591 -16.78 -24.66 2.74
CA ASN A 591 -15.88 -25.45 1.89
C ASN A 591 -14.38 -25.06 1.95
N LEU A 592 -13.95 -24.43 3.05
CA LEU A 592 -12.54 -24.02 3.27
C LEU A 592 -11.94 -24.62 4.55
N GLY A 593 -12.43 -25.79 4.99
CA GLY A 593 -11.89 -26.52 6.15
C GLY A 593 -12.01 -25.79 7.50
N GLY A 594 -12.77 -24.69 7.56
CA GLY A 594 -12.83 -23.83 8.76
C GLY A 594 -11.62 -22.91 8.94
N HIS A 595 -10.88 -22.63 7.87
CA HIS A 595 -9.65 -21.81 7.90
C HIS A 595 -9.86 -20.30 7.75
N VAL A 596 -11.11 -19.86 7.56
CA VAL A 596 -11.41 -18.45 7.29
C VAL A 596 -12.67 -17.98 8.03
N TYR A 597 -12.48 -16.92 8.80
CA TYR A 597 -13.54 -16.01 9.26
C TYR A 597 -13.57 -14.76 8.37
N LEU A 598 -14.71 -14.07 8.37
CA LEU A 598 -14.78 -12.73 7.77
C LEU A 598 -13.84 -11.76 8.52
N THR A 599 -13.16 -10.90 7.76
CA THR A 599 -12.49 -9.71 8.29
C THR A 599 -13.53 -8.62 8.63
N PRO A 600 -13.15 -7.57 9.39
CA PRO A 600 -14.09 -6.49 9.68
C PRO A 600 -14.67 -5.83 8.43
N ALA A 601 -13.86 -5.53 7.42
CA ALA A 601 -14.33 -4.99 6.14
C ALA A 601 -15.36 -5.92 5.45
N ALA A 602 -15.06 -7.21 5.35
CA ALA A 602 -15.98 -8.18 4.74
C ALA A 602 -17.29 -8.35 5.54
N ASN A 603 -17.21 -8.36 6.87
CA ASN A 603 -18.38 -8.41 7.74
C ASN A 603 -19.23 -7.14 7.64
N CYS A 604 -18.60 -5.97 7.58
CA CYS A 604 -19.28 -4.69 7.36
C CYS A 604 -20.06 -4.73 6.06
N TYR A 605 -19.43 -5.13 4.96
CA TYR A 605 -20.09 -5.23 3.66
C TYR A 605 -21.28 -6.21 3.68
N LEU A 606 -21.04 -7.47 4.06
CA LEU A 606 -22.04 -8.54 3.93
C LEU A 606 -23.19 -8.41 4.95
N ASN A 607 -22.86 -8.08 6.21
CA ASN A 607 -23.80 -8.23 7.32
C ASN A 607 -24.35 -6.90 7.86
N ILE A 608 -23.65 -5.77 7.64
CA ILE A 608 -24.07 -4.46 8.16
C ILE A 608 -24.60 -3.57 7.04
N MET A 609 -23.89 -3.51 5.91
CA MET A 609 -24.32 -2.77 4.71
C MET A 609 -25.30 -3.60 3.85
N HIS A 610 -25.42 -4.90 4.13
CA HIS A 610 -26.26 -5.85 3.38
C HIS A 610 -25.92 -5.92 1.89
N GLY A 611 -24.63 -5.87 1.57
CA GLY A 611 -24.13 -6.02 0.21
C GLY A 611 -24.30 -7.43 -0.34
N PRO A 612 -24.64 -7.60 -1.63
CA PRO A 612 -24.71 -8.92 -2.26
C PRO A 612 -23.36 -9.65 -2.23
N ALA A 613 -23.36 -10.96 -1.97
CA ALA A 613 -22.12 -11.73 -1.85
C ALA A 613 -21.27 -11.75 -3.14
N ASP A 614 -21.89 -11.53 -4.29
CA ASP A 614 -21.23 -11.42 -5.60
C ASP A 614 -20.86 -9.97 -5.96
N GLY A 615 -21.10 -8.99 -5.08
CA GLY A 615 -20.76 -7.59 -5.29
C GLY A 615 -21.62 -6.84 -6.30
N THR A 616 -22.68 -7.48 -6.83
CA THR A 616 -23.59 -6.83 -7.79
C THR A 616 -24.42 -5.71 -7.16
N GLY A 617 -25.02 -4.85 -7.98
CA GLY A 617 -25.85 -3.73 -7.54
C GLY A 617 -25.11 -2.39 -7.45
N GLY A 618 -25.78 -1.39 -6.88
CA GLY A 618 -25.26 -0.03 -6.72
C GLY A 618 -24.46 0.17 -5.44
N PHE A 619 -23.95 1.39 -5.25
CA PHE A 619 -23.28 1.75 -4.00
C PHE A 619 -24.23 1.65 -2.81
N LEU A 620 -23.68 1.29 -1.66
CA LEU A 620 -24.40 1.14 -0.40
C LEU A 620 -24.24 2.38 0.50
N THR A 621 -25.11 2.48 1.50
CA THR A 621 -24.89 3.41 2.63
C THR A 621 -23.74 2.86 3.47
N PHE A 622 -22.75 3.70 3.74
CA PHE A 622 -21.58 3.33 4.51
C PHE A 622 -21.38 4.34 5.63
N ASN A 623 -20.97 3.85 6.81
CA ASN A 623 -20.37 4.63 7.89
C ASN A 623 -19.55 3.68 8.77
N ALA A 624 -18.26 3.95 8.90
CA ALA A 624 -17.34 3.14 9.70
C ALA A 624 -17.78 3.05 11.17
N ASN A 625 -18.46 4.07 11.71
CA ASN A 625 -18.98 4.04 13.08
C ASN A 625 -20.09 3.00 13.24
N ASN A 626 -20.88 2.73 12.20
CA ASN A 626 -21.89 1.67 12.21
C ASN A 626 -21.24 0.30 12.03
N CYS A 627 -20.18 0.23 11.21
CA CYS A 627 -19.50 -1.02 10.89
C CYS A 627 -18.58 -1.54 11.99
N TYR A 628 -17.82 -0.64 12.61
CA TYR A 628 -16.71 -0.97 13.51
C TYR A 628 -16.90 -0.36 14.91
N GLY A 629 -17.88 0.54 15.07
CA GLY A 629 -18.15 1.28 16.31
C GLY A 629 -19.09 0.59 17.30
N ALA A 630 -19.46 -0.67 17.10
CA ALA A 630 -20.18 -1.47 18.09
C ALA A 630 -19.26 -1.89 19.27
N LEU A 631 -18.76 -0.90 20.01
CA LEU A 631 -18.59 -0.95 21.45
C LEU A 631 -19.73 -0.14 22.09
N ALA A 632 -20.97 -0.58 21.86
CA ALA A 632 -22.08 -0.23 22.75
C ALA A 632 -21.86 -0.99 24.07
N GLY A 633 -21.01 -0.45 24.96
CA GLY A 633 -20.71 -1.08 26.24
C GLY A 633 -19.61 -0.47 27.10
N SER A 634 -18.85 0.54 26.65
CA SER A 634 -17.94 1.26 27.54
C SER A 634 -18.33 2.72 27.64
N THR A 635 -19.11 3.04 28.68
CA THR A 635 -18.98 4.34 29.34
C THR A 635 -17.49 4.65 29.51
N PRO A 636 -17.01 5.87 29.20
CA PRO A 636 -15.69 6.31 29.61
C PRO A 636 -15.51 5.97 31.10
N PRO A 637 -14.38 5.40 31.54
CA PRO A 637 -14.12 5.29 32.97
C PRO A 637 -14.36 6.65 33.61
N ALA A 638 -15.22 6.70 34.63
CA ALA A 638 -15.40 7.94 35.38
C ALA A 638 -14.01 8.43 35.84
N PRO A 639 -13.73 9.74 35.75
CA PRO A 639 -12.45 10.27 36.24
C PRO A 639 -12.23 9.80 37.68
N PRO A 640 -11.02 9.35 38.04
CA PRO A 640 -10.76 8.80 39.36
C PRO A 640 -11.05 9.84 40.44
N THR A 641 -12.17 9.67 41.14
CA THR A 641 -12.51 10.43 42.33
C THR A 641 -11.78 9.80 43.51
N ASN A 642 -10.55 10.25 43.80
CA ASN A 642 -9.79 10.13 45.08
C ASN A 642 -8.26 10.27 44.88
N LEU A 643 -7.81 11.21 44.05
CA LEU A 643 -6.39 11.58 44.03
C LEU A 643 -6.09 12.59 45.14
N THR A 644 -5.58 12.12 46.27
CA THR A 644 -4.88 12.97 47.25
C THR A 644 -3.40 13.03 46.87
N VAL A 645 -2.93 14.23 46.53
CA VAL A 645 -1.50 14.51 46.35
C VAL A 645 -0.85 14.51 47.74
N VAL A 646 0.05 13.57 48.00
CA VAL A 646 1.01 13.67 49.11
C VAL A 646 2.32 14.18 48.51
N VAL A 647 2.69 15.40 48.87
CA VAL A 647 4.01 15.96 48.57
C VAL A 647 4.95 15.49 49.67
N HIS A 648 6.01 14.77 49.30
CA HIS A 648 7.15 14.47 50.16
C HIS A 648 8.33 15.34 49.78
#